data_AF-A0A941LJV8-F1
#
_entry.id   AF-A0A941LJV8-F1
#
_cell.length_a   1.000
_cell.length_b   1.000
_cell.length_c   1.000
_cell.angle_alpha   90.00
_cell.angle_beta   90.00
_cell.angle_gamma   90.00
#
_symmetry.space_group_name_H-M   'P 1'
#
loop_
_entity.id
_entity.type
_entity.pdbx_description
1 polymer ?
#
loop_
_entity_poly.entity_id
_entity_poly.type
_entity_poly.pdbx_seq_one_letter_code
_entity_poly.pdbx_strand_id
1 'polypeptide(L)'
;MTYFTNIGGNMQKHLQQIREHSIHRAIAHISFLSSLVFSIAALDAVAAPGTFIALEIRTAAVNLNGERHDTESREAIPLQQGQLFEQASFVTRVVSHKDDDEHRCTAIFEDYVEYAPGIYEPRKAFLYSFVKSNGGIGSVGKRGHLQCAVDYRTHDDVKAPKTSGVLRNDATSVIVMLPADLTLERENRSLINLSIPLQTLQFSIDQAIREQDSMNLPAGFKLEIKGSQFRSFSSGSPSFHYYVDLDISGPIGARCEISARFAIPAAHPEALLIQDIGTTADCRSGSTIGNWFNVAQKLSEAIRGAITNTLGKRLFADGSNFSDWAKDDPELAAVIKKAFIQGRYCLWRGHPGLCIAIGWRQKSEINDWETFLLQKVPVGQGSIDRPKAEEMLRFFIADAIANHQAEGNGVRYPSGFNEDRTIEDGDMAIFGGLLCRSGVEEGCNLIRNANTMDGRYWRSPRRKNEPDSKDHASFSGDQLKGVLHYFSVSNDRERLRNFLLYLQSRPTQIPDKTMPLESGYSSCPNYWPNFTCLLSGGDWYALSLLAKKHGLESSLPSDLASIETRYGFSYDTLVWEALMTNSGYRLHLVANTVWILRSLGVSDSRLQKAVQIMAARQPSNPFFLYVLLGADRAVQNITNSKCVLPSSRKNFSDWAWQRAESDRAWERSMVWDCVFMYGLLTRDPIPTRQEPNTN
;
A
#
# COMPACT_ATOMS: atom_id res chain seq x y z
N MET A 1 26.92 8.89 65.36
CA MET A 1 27.15 9.24 63.94
C MET A 1 25.94 8.77 63.14
N THR A 2 25.30 9.49 62.22
CA THR A 2 25.07 10.92 61.96
C THR A 2 24.39 10.95 60.59
N TYR A 3 23.18 11.53 60.51
CA TYR A 3 22.52 12.03 59.29
C TYR A 3 22.08 11.01 58.20
N PHE A 4 20.94 11.16 57.51
CA PHE A 4 19.90 12.22 57.52
C PHE A 4 18.47 11.62 57.48
N THR A 5 17.49 12.41 57.92
CA THR A 5 16.06 12.07 58.12
C THR A 5 15.12 12.71 57.09
N ASN A 6 13.81 12.38 57.20
CA ASN A 6 12.62 12.99 56.56
C ASN A 6 12.32 12.62 55.09
N ILE A 7 11.24 11.87 54.86
CA ILE A 7 9.94 12.46 54.43
C ILE A 7 8.81 11.71 55.17
N GLY A 8 7.85 12.44 55.72
CA GLY A 8 6.60 11.87 56.25
C GLY A 8 5.47 12.90 56.27
N GLY A 9 4.26 12.47 55.91
CA GLY A 9 3.01 13.23 56.13
C GLY A 9 2.34 13.81 54.89
N ASN A 10 1.01 13.55 54.81
CA ASN A 10 -0.03 14.16 53.97
C ASN A 10 -0.32 13.60 52.57
N MET A 11 -1.18 12.57 52.50
CA MET A 11 -2.30 12.55 51.55
C MET A 11 -3.45 11.62 51.98
N GLN A 12 -4.16 11.98 53.05
CA GLN A 12 -5.36 11.24 53.51
C GLN A 12 -6.54 12.18 53.74
N LYS A 13 -7.02 12.84 52.67
CA LYS A 13 -8.22 13.72 52.72
C LYS A 13 -8.80 14.11 51.35
N HIS A 14 -9.19 13.15 50.48
CA HIS A 14 -10.08 13.45 49.33
C HIS A 14 -10.82 12.23 48.72
N LEU A 15 -11.49 11.42 49.56
CA LEU A 15 -12.46 10.41 49.09
C LEU A 15 -13.64 10.29 50.07
N GLN A 16 -14.61 11.21 49.97
CA GLN A 16 -15.96 11.02 50.49
C GLN A 16 -16.94 11.98 49.79
N GLN A 17 -18.20 11.56 49.65
CA GLN A 17 -19.33 12.22 48.97
C GLN A 17 -19.31 12.15 47.43
N ILE A 18 -20.41 11.80 46.72
CA ILE A 18 -21.72 11.26 47.12
C ILE A 18 -22.16 10.24 46.06
N ARG A 19 -22.79 9.14 46.49
CA ARG A 19 -23.65 8.29 45.65
C ARG A 19 -25.07 8.36 46.23
N GLU A 20 -26.07 8.04 45.40
CA GLU A 20 -27.51 8.03 45.72
C GLU A 20 -28.21 9.40 45.77
N HIS A 21 -29.02 9.69 44.74
CA HIS A 21 -30.47 9.72 44.93
C HIS A 21 -31.22 9.38 43.64
N SER A 22 -32.51 9.08 43.76
CA SER A 22 -33.31 8.33 42.79
C SER A 22 -34.69 8.97 42.55
N ILE A 23 -35.42 8.44 41.56
CA ILE A 23 -36.90 8.43 41.47
C ILE A 23 -37.64 9.69 40.91
N HIS A 24 -38.26 9.44 39.75
CA HIS A 24 -39.63 9.82 39.30
C HIS A 24 -39.97 11.11 38.50
N ARG A 25 -40.55 10.82 37.30
CA ARG A 25 -41.67 11.49 36.59
C ARG A 25 -41.37 12.90 36.01
N ALA A 26 -41.99 13.35 34.91
CA ALA A 26 -43.25 12.92 34.29
C ALA A 26 -43.26 12.92 32.74
N ILE A 27 -44.30 12.29 32.18
CA ILE A 27 -44.65 12.27 30.75
C ILE A 27 -45.52 13.50 30.42
N ALA A 28 -45.32 14.12 29.25
CA ALA A 28 -46.35 14.92 28.59
C ALA A 28 -46.17 14.96 27.06
N HIS A 29 -47.09 14.34 26.32
CA HIS A 29 -47.30 14.58 24.89
C HIS A 29 -48.12 15.87 24.72
N ILE A 30 -47.71 16.78 23.81
CA ILE A 30 -48.64 17.61 23.03
C ILE A 30 -48.13 17.70 21.60
N SER A 31 -48.97 17.31 20.64
CA SER A 31 -48.84 17.66 19.23
C SER A 31 -49.88 18.72 18.90
N PHE A 32 -49.53 19.79 18.18
CA PHE A 32 -50.51 20.59 17.44
C PHE A 32 -49.84 21.30 16.25
N LEU A 33 -50.50 21.26 15.09
CA LEU A 33 -50.11 22.04 13.91
C LEU A 33 -50.67 23.46 14.03
N SER A 34 -49.92 24.47 13.55
CA SER A 34 -50.42 25.37 12.49
C SER A 34 -49.38 26.41 12.05
N SER A 35 -49.15 26.41 10.75
CA SER A 35 -48.59 27.44 9.87
C SER A 35 -48.58 28.90 10.36
N LEU A 36 -47.47 29.60 10.15
CA LEU A 36 -47.52 30.91 9.48
C LEU A 36 -46.28 31.17 8.61
N VAL A 37 -46.51 31.79 7.47
CA VAL A 37 -45.51 32.15 6.45
C VAL A 37 -44.77 33.42 6.85
N PHE A 38 -43.43 33.42 6.73
CA PHE A 38 -42.72 34.62 6.31
C PHE A 38 -41.52 34.26 5.42
N SER A 39 -41.59 34.66 4.16
CA SER A 39 -40.55 34.44 3.17
C SER A 39 -39.43 35.46 3.33
N ILE A 40 -38.21 35.00 3.57
CA ILE A 40 -37.00 35.72 3.14
C ILE A 40 -36.34 34.83 2.11
N ALA A 41 -36.51 35.21 0.84
CA ALA A 41 -35.79 34.59 -0.26
C ALA A 41 -34.34 35.11 -0.27
N ALA A 42 -33.49 34.48 0.55
CA ALA A 42 -32.07 34.43 0.23
C ALA A 42 -31.94 33.51 -0.99
N LEU A 43 -31.71 34.08 -2.17
CA LEU A 43 -31.20 33.31 -3.29
C LEU A 43 -29.75 32.93 -2.99
N ASP A 44 -29.56 31.83 -2.26
CA ASP A 44 -28.34 31.06 -2.39
C ASP A 44 -28.32 30.48 -3.80
N ALA A 45 -27.74 31.25 -4.71
CA ALA A 45 -27.38 30.79 -6.04
C ALA A 45 -26.25 29.76 -5.85
N VAL A 46 -26.64 28.51 -5.59
CA VAL A 46 -25.77 27.34 -5.72
C VAL A 46 -25.28 27.35 -7.17
N ALA A 47 -24.09 27.89 -7.37
CA ALA A 47 -23.48 28.00 -8.68
C ALA A 47 -23.32 26.58 -9.22
N ALA A 48 -24.06 26.28 -10.29
CA ALA A 48 -23.95 24.98 -10.92
C ALA A 48 -22.49 24.76 -11.37
N PRO A 49 -21.95 23.56 -11.18
CA PRO A 49 -20.58 23.20 -11.54
C PRO A 49 -20.34 23.50 -13.03
N GLY A 50 -19.57 24.57 -13.26
CA GLY A 50 -19.57 25.26 -14.55
C GLY A 50 -18.16 25.40 -15.12
N THR A 51 -17.95 24.88 -16.32
CA THR A 51 -16.72 25.02 -17.11
C THR A 51 -16.53 26.47 -17.61
N PHE A 52 -16.15 27.39 -16.71
CA PHE A 52 -15.98 28.80 -17.05
C PHE A 52 -14.77 29.43 -16.35
N ILE A 53 -13.68 29.57 -17.09
CA ILE A 53 -13.12 30.87 -17.51
C ILE A 53 -12.30 30.60 -18.79
N ALA A 54 -12.57 31.36 -19.85
CA ALA A 54 -11.80 31.34 -21.09
C ALA A 54 -11.18 32.72 -21.31
N LEU A 55 -9.94 32.89 -20.84
CA LEU A 55 -9.18 34.13 -21.02
C LEU A 55 -8.63 34.18 -22.44
N GLU A 56 -9.04 35.19 -23.21
CA GLU A 56 -8.45 35.51 -24.51
C GLU A 56 -7.27 36.47 -24.30
N ILE A 57 -6.04 36.00 -24.55
CA ILE A 57 -4.84 36.83 -24.51
C ILE A 57 -4.44 37.20 -25.93
N ARG A 58 -4.36 38.50 -26.17
CA ARG A 58 -3.87 39.09 -27.44
C ARG A 58 -2.49 39.67 -27.16
N THR A 59 -1.45 39.24 -27.89
CA THR A 59 -0.13 39.87 -27.73
C THR A 59 -0.07 41.24 -28.41
N ALA A 60 0.91 42.03 -27.98
CA ALA A 60 1.38 43.16 -28.77
C ALA A 60 1.96 42.69 -30.12
N ALA A 61 1.92 43.57 -31.11
CA ALA A 61 2.47 43.30 -32.43
C ALA A 61 4.01 43.43 -32.44
N VAL A 62 4.66 42.67 -33.32
CA VAL A 62 6.08 42.90 -33.66
C VAL A 62 6.21 44.33 -34.19
N ASN A 63 7.07 45.13 -33.57
CA ASN A 63 7.23 46.54 -33.96
C ASN A 63 8.03 46.67 -35.28
N LEU A 64 8.10 47.88 -35.84
CA LEU A 64 8.78 48.13 -37.12
C LEU A 64 10.30 47.86 -37.09
N ASN A 65 10.91 47.78 -35.90
CA ASN A 65 12.32 47.43 -35.72
C ASN A 65 12.54 45.90 -35.67
N GLY A 66 11.47 45.10 -35.70
CA GLY A 66 11.54 43.65 -35.48
C GLY A 66 11.70 43.26 -34.01
N GLU A 67 11.58 44.20 -33.07
CA GLU A 67 11.64 43.91 -31.64
C GLU A 67 10.37 43.15 -31.21
N ARG A 68 10.58 42.14 -30.37
CA ARG A 68 9.53 41.23 -29.88
C ARG A 68 8.98 41.76 -28.56
N HIS A 69 7.69 41.57 -28.35
CA HIS A 69 7.05 41.79 -27.06
C HIS A 69 6.42 40.48 -26.58
N ASP A 70 7.08 39.86 -25.59
CA ASP A 70 6.49 38.76 -24.84
C ASP A 70 5.33 39.31 -24.01
N THR A 71 4.19 38.61 -23.99
CA THR A 71 3.02 39.04 -23.20
C THR A 71 2.65 37.95 -22.21
N GLU A 72 2.65 38.30 -20.92
CA GLU A 72 2.10 37.47 -19.87
C GLU A 72 0.80 38.06 -19.33
N SER A 73 -0.14 37.19 -18.95
CA SER A 73 -1.36 37.58 -18.23
C SER A 73 -1.64 36.59 -17.11
N ARG A 74 -2.08 37.13 -15.97
CA ARG A 74 -2.37 36.40 -14.74
C ARG A 74 -3.75 36.82 -14.23
N GLU A 75 -4.75 35.95 -14.42
CA GLU A 75 -6.11 36.17 -13.94
C GLU A 75 -6.37 35.36 -12.66
N ALA A 76 -6.97 35.97 -11.65
CA ALA A 76 -7.37 35.27 -10.42
C ALA A 76 -8.72 34.57 -10.63
N ILE A 77 -8.81 33.30 -10.24
CA ILE A 77 -10.06 32.56 -10.14
C ILE A 77 -10.46 32.57 -8.66
N PRO A 78 -11.38 33.46 -8.23
CA PRO A 78 -11.75 33.57 -6.82
C PRO A 78 -12.61 32.38 -6.39
N LEU A 79 -12.18 31.67 -5.34
CA LEU A 79 -13.10 30.85 -4.55
C LEU A 79 -14.06 31.75 -3.77
N GLN A 80 -15.25 31.22 -3.44
CA GLN A 80 -16.07 31.84 -2.43
C GLN A 80 -15.36 31.79 -1.07
N GLN A 81 -15.49 32.87 -0.30
CA GLN A 81 -14.79 33.02 0.96
C GLN A 81 -15.25 31.95 1.97
N GLY A 82 -14.32 31.09 2.40
CA GLY A 82 -14.59 29.98 3.32
C GLY A 82 -14.73 28.61 2.64
N GLN A 83 -14.76 28.55 1.30
CA GLN A 83 -14.56 27.30 0.57
C GLN A 83 -13.05 27.06 0.36
N LEU A 84 -12.66 25.78 0.35
CA LEU A 84 -11.34 25.33 -0.11
C LEU A 84 -11.49 24.69 -1.50
N PHE A 85 -10.38 24.39 -2.17
CA PHE A 85 -10.39 23.65 -3.44
C PHE A 85 -10.62 22.14 -3.24
N GLU A 86 -11.53 21.76 -2.34
CA GLU A 86 -11.83 20.36 -2.04
C GLU A 86 -12.17 19.64 -3.35
N GLN A 87 -11.40 18.61 -3.69
CA GLN A 87 -11.65 17.72 -4.83
C GLN A 87 -11.59 18.36 -6.23
N ALA A 88 -11.00 19.56 -6.37
CA ALA A 88 -10.99 20.29 -7.64
C ALA A 88 -9.92 19.82 -8.64
N SER A 89 -10.34 19.25 -9.77
CA SER A 89 -9.43 19.09 -10.93
C SER A 89 -9.40 20.36 -11.77
N PHE A 90 -8.23 20.98 -11.95
CA PHE A 90 -8.03 22.03 -12.95
C PHE A 90 -7.37 21.43 -14.17
N VAL A 91 -8.03 21.53 -15.32
CA VAL A 91 -7.43 21.23 -16.63
C VAL A 91 -7.25 22.55 -17.37
N THR A 92 -6.00 22.99 -17.52
CA THR A 92 -5.68 24.09 -18.43
C THR A 92 -5.65 23.56 -19.87
N ARG A 93 -6.21 24.31 -20.81
CA ARG A 93 -6.13 23.99 -22.24
C ARG A 93 -5.89 25.23 -23.08
N VAL A 94 -5.09 25.05 -24.13
CA VAL A 94 -5.01 25.98 -25.26
C VAL A 94 -6.26 25.74 -26.11
N VAL A 95 -7.15 26.73 -26.18
CA VAL A 95 -8.38 26.67 -26.98
C VAL A 95 -8.08 27.00 -28.44
N SER A 96 -7.22 28.00 -28.65
CA SER A 96 -6.68 28.37 -29.95
C SER A 96 -5.35 29.10 -29.77
N HIS A 97 -4.46 28.95 -30.76
CA HIS A 97 -3.24 29.75 -30.87
C HIS A 97 -2.99 30.12 -32.34
N LYS A 98 -2.22 31.18 -32.60
CA LYS A 98 -1.90 31.66 -33.95
C LYS A 98 -0.70 32.60 -33.97
N ASP A 99 0.17 32.44 -34.97
CA ASP A 99 1.31 33.31 -35.29
C ASP A 99 2.32 33.49 -34.11
N ASP A 100 2.43 32.46 -33.27
CA ASP A 100 3.30 32.35 -32.10
C ASP A 100 4.40 31.26 -32.23
N ASP A 101 5.59 31.57 -31.71
CA ASP A 101 6.75 30.67 -31.61
C ASP A 101 6.64 29.75 -30.38
N GLU A 102 5.99 30.24 -29.32
CA GLU A 102 5.86 29.57 -28.03
C GLU A 102 4.62 30.07 -27.28
N HIS A 103 3.83 29.15 -26.73
CA HIS A 103 2.63 29.46 -25.92
C HIS A 103 2.48 28.51 -24.73
N ARG A 104 1.92 28.99 -23.62
CA ARG A 104 1.71 28.22 -22.38
C ARG A 104 0.45 28.69 -21.64
N CYS A 105 -0.37 27.74 -21.16
CA CYS A 105 -1.49 27.97 -20.24
C CYS A 105 -1.28 27.13 -18.97
N THR A 106 -1.08 27.77 -17.81
CA THR A 106 -0.66 27.10 -16.56
C THR A 106 -1.50 27.59 -15.38
N ALA A 107 -1.94 26.69 -14.50
CA ALA A 107 -2.56 27.07 -13.24
C ALA A 107 -1.48 27.31 -12.17
N ILE A 108 -1.57 28.42 -11.43
CA ILE A 108 -0.73 28.74 -10.27
C ILE A 108 -1.63 28.77 -9.03
N PHE A 109 -1.20 28.07 -7.98
CA PHE A 109 -1.96 27.94 -6.73
C PHE A 109 -1.22 28.63 -5.58
N GLU A 110 -1.94 29.41 -4.78
CA GLU A 110 -1.40 30.22 -3.68
C GLU A 110 -2.31 30.16 -2.42
N ASP A 111 -1.81 30.73 -1.32
CA ASP A 111 -2.47 30.80 -0.02
C ASP A 111 -2.93 29.44 0.53
N TYR A 112 -2.02 28.46 0.49
CA TYR A 112 -2.24 27.12 1.05
C TYR A 112 -2.52 27.16 2.55
N VAL A 113 -3.52 26.40 2.99
CA VAL A 113 -3.85 26.20 4.41
C VAL A 113 -3.96 24.72 4.74
N GLU A 114 -3.58 24.37 5.97
CA GLU A 114 -3.71 23.02 6.49
C GLU A 114 -5.20 22.69 6.65
N TYR A 115 -5.62 21.60 6.03
CA TYR A 115 -7.01 21.16 5.90
C TYR A 115 -7.24 19.84 6.65
N ALA A 116 -6.28 18.93 6.55
CA ALA A 116 -6.07 17.82 7.47
C ALA A 116 -4.58 17.84 7.89
N PRO A 117 -4.17 17.17 8.98
CA PRO A 117 -2.79 17.23 9.47
C PRO A 117 -1.76 16.88 8.38
N GLY A 118 -0.88 17.83 8.06
CA GLY A 118 0.12 17.72 6.99
C GLY A 118 -0.40 17.71 5.55
N ILE A 119 -1.71 17.94 5.33
CA ILE A 119 -2.38 18.06 4.02
C ILE A 119 -2.87 19.49 3.84
N TYR A 120 -2.46 20.12 2.75
CA TYR A 120 -2.66 21.54 2.50
C TYR A 120 -3.44 21.80 1.22
N GLU A 121 -4.52 22.57 1.29
CA GLU A 121 -5.29 23.00 0.12
C GLU A 121 -5.06 24.49 -0.18
N PRO A 122 -4.94 24.89 -1.46
CA PRO A 122 -4.84 26.31 -1.82
C PRO A 122 -6.15 27.06 -1.53
N ARG A 123 -6.04 28.38 -1.33
CA ARG A 123 -7.21 29.28 -1.27
C ARG A 123 -7.36 30.16 -2.50
N LYS A 124 -6.34 30.24 -3.35
CA LYS A 124 -6.35 31.00 -4.60
C LYS A 124 -5.78 30.18 -5.74
N ALA A 125 -6.46 30.22 -6.88
CA ALA A 125 -5.95 29.72 -8.15
C ALA A 125 -5.85 30.90 -9.11
N PHE A 126 -4.80 30.91 -9.93
CA PHE A 126 -4.58 31.89 -10.97
C PHE A 126 -4.35 31.18 -12.30
N LEU A 127 -5.02 31.63 -13.36
CA LEU A 127 -4.66 31.25 -14.72
C LEU A 127 -3.50 32.14 -15.16
N TYR A 128 -2.31 31.55 -15.27
CA TYR A 128 -1.17 32.17 -15.92
C TYR A 128 -1.11 31.76 -17.39
N SER A 129 -0.84 32.74 -18.23
CA SER A 129 -0.83 32.59 -19.68
C SER A 129 0.34 33.37 -20.26
N PHE A 130 1.07 32.74 -21.17
CA PHE A 130 2.28 33.28 -21.78
C PHE A 130 2.28 32.95 -23.27
N VAL A 131 2.60 33.93 -24.10
CA VAL A 131 2.67 33.76 -25.55
C VAL A 131 3.72 34.69 -26.16
N LYS A 132 4.47 34.15 -27.11
CA LYS A 132 5.65 34.72 -27.73
C LYS A 132 5.51 34.69 -29.25
N SER A 133 5.51 35.86 -29.89
CA SER A 133 5.25 35.98 -31.33
C SER A 133 6.44 35.51 -32.19
N ASN A 134 6.14 34.96 -33.38
CA ASN A 134 7.16 34.71 -34.41
C ASN A 134 7.91 36.00 -34.73
N GLY A 135 9.23 35.99 -34.56
CA GLY A 135 10.08 37.12 -34.94
C GLY A 135 10.44 37.13 -36.43
N GLY A 136 11.07 38.22 -36.87
CA GLY A 136 11.62 38.36 -38.23
C GLY A 136 10.76 39.18 -39.20
N ILE A 137 11.37 39.58 -40.31
CA ILE A 137 10.79 40.53 -41.29
C ILE A 137 9.47 40.02 -41.89
N GLY A 138 9.35 38.70 -42.13
CA GLY A 138 8.12 38.07 -42.62
C GLY A 138 6.96 38.02 -41.61
N SER A 139 7.19 38.44 -40.36
CA SER A 139 6.22 38.45 -39.26
C SER A 139 5.85 39.87 -38.79
N VAL A 140 6.38 40.91 -39.43
CA VAL A 140 6.07 42.31 -39.09
C VAL A 140 4.55 42.56 -39.20
N GLY A 141 3.97 43.10 -38.13
CA GLY A 141 2.52 43.35 -38.03
C GLY A 141 1.66 42.14 -37.67
N LYS A 142 2.21 40.91 -37.62
CA LYS A 142 1.53 39.76 -37.02
C LYS A 142 1.44 39.92 -35.49
N ARG A 143 0.47 39.23 -34.90
CA ARG A 143 0.27 39.14 -33.45
C ARG A 143 0.13 37.69 -33.06
N GLY A 144 0.80 37.30 -31.98
CA GLY A 144 0.49 36.06 -31.28
C GLY A 144 -0.93 36.16 -30.72
N HIS A 145 -1.72 35.11 -30.95
CA HIS A 145 -2.99 34.92 -30.27
C HIS A 145 -2.89 33.68 -29.41
N LEU A 146 -3.34 33.75 -28.16
CA LEU A 146 -3.47 32.60 -27.28
C LEU A 146 -4.77 32.72 -26.50
N GLN A 147 -5.67 31.76 -26.69
CA GLN A 147 -6.84 31.62 -25.83
C GLN A 147 -6.62 30.46 -24.87
N CYS A 148 -6.56 30.76 -23.57
CA CYS A 148 -6.48 29.76 -22.52
C CYS A 148 -7.87 29.52 -21.94
N ALA A 149 -8.20 28.28 -21.61
CA ALA A 149 -9.35 27.97 -20.76
C ALA A 149 -8.94 27.08 -19.59
N VAL A 150 -9.64 27.27 -18.47
CA VAL A 150 -9.59 26.39 -17.31
C VAL A 150 -10.91 25.67 -17.21
N ASP A 151 -10.86 24.34 -17.16
CA ASP A 151 -11.98 23.52 -16.72
C ASP A 151 -11.77 23.21 -15.23
N TYR A 152 -12.68 23.71 -14.40
CA TYR A 152 -12.75 23.44 -12.96
C TYR A 152 -13.91 22.49 -12.73
N ARG A 153 -13.67 21.37 -12.03
CA ARG A 153 -14.70 20.38 -11.76
C ARG A 153 -14.64 19.87 -10.32
N THR A 154 -15.80 19.87 -9.69
CA THR A 154 -16.13 19.20 -8.42
C THR A 154 -16.40 17.72 -8.63
N HIS A 155 -16.22 16.90 -7.58
CA HIS A 155 -16.27 15.44 -7.67
C HIS A 155 -17.60 14.90 -8.24
N ASP A 156 -18.74 15.51 -7.88
CA ASP A 156 -20.08 15.09 -8.33
C ASP A 156 -20.27 15.16 -9.87
N ASP A 157 -19.45 15.97 -10.55
CA ASP A 157 -19.53 16.25 -12.00
C ASP A 157 -18.36 15.64 -12.78
N VAL A 158 -17.26 15.34 -12.10
CA VAL A 158 -16.26 14.40 -12.61
C VAL A 158 -16.82 12.99 -12.54
N LYS A 159 -17.80 12.72 -13.41
CA LYS A 159 -17.94 11.36 -13.96
C LYS A 159 -16.60 11.03 -14.57
N ALA A 160 -15.88 10.11 -13.94
CA ALA A 160 -14.63 9.57 -14.46
C ALA A 160 -14.82 9.24 -15.95
N PRO A 161 -13.80 9.46 -16.80
CA PRO A 161 -13.93 9.25 -18.24
C PRO A 161 -14.58 7.89 -18.48
N LYS A 162 -15.66 7.85 -19.29
CA LYS A 162 -16.27 6.56 -19.68
C LYS A 162 -15.24 5.77 -20.47
N THR A 163 -14.51 4.92 -19.78
CA THR A 163 -13.43 4.09 -20.33
C THR A 163 -14.04 3.00 -21.19
N SER A 164 -14.08 3.27 -22.50
CA SER A 164 -14.32 2.28 -23.51
C SER A 164 -13.10 1.37 -23.62
N GLY A 165 -13.19 0.15 -23.10
CA GLY A 165 -12.12 -0.86 -23.20
C GLY A 165 -11.55 -1.28 -21.85
N VAL A 166 -11.45 -2.60 -21.68
CA VAL A 166 -10.97 -3.28 -20.48
C VAL A 166 -9.53 -2.89 -20.12
N LEU A 167 -9.29 -2.52 -18.86
CA LEU A 167 -7.99 -2.65 -18.20
C LEU A 167 -8.17 -2.93 -16.69
N ARG A 168 -7.46 -3.97 -16.25
CA ARG A 168 -7.23 -4.54 -14.90
C ARG A 168 -6.46 -3.53 -13.99
N ASN A 169 -6.43 -3.49 -12.64
CA ASN A 169 -6.77 -4.39 -11.51
C ASN A 169 -6.27 -3.71 -10.17
N ASP A 170 -6.98 -3.61 -9.01
CA ASP A 170 -6.52 -2.75 -7.86
C ASP A 170 -7.02 -3.04 -6.37
N ALA A 171 -6.41 -3.90 -5.51
CA ALA A 171 -6.42 -3.73 -4.01
C ALA A 171 -5.30 -4.35 -3.14
N THR A 172 -5.06 -3.64 -2.03
CA THR A 172 -3.94 -3.51 -1.06
C THR A 172 -2.87 -4.58 -0.87
N SER A 173 -1.63 -4.10 -0.60
CA SER A 173 -0.74 -4.71 0.40
C SER A 173 0.41 -3.79 0.83
N VAL A 174 1.00 -4.06 2.01
CA VAL A 174 2.37 -3.59 2.32
C VAL A 174 3.34 -4.21 1.33
N ILE A 175 3.79 -3.43 0.35
CA ILE A 175 4.75 -3.87 -0.66
C ILE A 175 6.18 -3.70 -0.11
N VAL A 176 6.76 -4.81 0.33
CA VAL A 176 8.20 -4.98 0.66
C VAL A 176 9.12 -4.68 -0.54
N MET A 177 8.55 -4.51 -1.74
CA MET A 177 9.28 -4.57 -3.02
C MET A 177 9.90 -3.26 -3.51
N LEU A 178 9.54 -2.09 -2.95
CA LEU A 178 10.14 -0.81 -3.36
C LEU A 178 10.44 0.03 -2.11
N PRO A 179 11.52 0.83 -2.11
CA PRO A 179 12.08 1.46 -0.91
C PRO A 179 11.20 2.63 -0.48
N ALA A 180 10.12 2.32 0.23
CA ALA A 180 9.11 3.27 0.63
C ALA A 180 9.01 3.38 2.14
N ASP A 181 9.31 4.56 2.66
CA ASP A 181 9.33 4.80 4.11
C ASP A 181 7.93 5.18 4.55
N LEU A 182 7.34 4.34 5.40
CA LEU A 182 6.13 4.65 6.15
C LEU A 182 6.52 5.41 7.42
N THR A 183 6.41 6.73 7.41
CA THR A 183 6.59 7.55 8.63
C THR A 183 5.23 7.90 9.24
N LEU A 184 5.14 7.71 10.56
CA LEU A 184 3.93 7.80 11.35
C LEU A 184 4.09 8.90 12.40
N GLU A 185 3.21 9.90 12.39
CA GLU A 185 3.24 10.96 13.41
C GLU A 185 2.64 10.47 14.73
N ARG A 186 3.51 9.91 15.56
CA ARG A 186 3.19 9.08 16.73
C ARG A 186 2.27 9.75 17.76
N GLU A 187 2.39 11.06 17.95
CA GLU A 187 1.63 11.81 18.95
C GLU A 187 0.16 11.99 18.57
N ASN A 188 -0.16 12.06 17.26
CA ASN A 188 -1.51 12.34 16.77
C ASN A 188 -2.16 11.16 16.04
N ARG A 189 -1.37 10.23 15.47
CA ARG A 189 -1.83 9.12 14.60
C ARG A 189 -2.74 9.53 13.43
N SER A 190 -2.74 10.82 13.09
CA SER A 190 -3.66 11.44 12.14
C SER A 190 -3.06 11.66 10.76
N LEU A 191 -1.79 11.29 10.57
CA LEU A 191 -1.03 11.42 9.34
C LEU A 191 -0.09 10.22 9.18
N ILE A 192 -0.15 9.63 8.00
CA ILE A 192 0.76 8.61 7.48
C ILE A 192 1.47 9.23 6.27
N ASN A 193 2.80 9.25 6.24
CA ASN A 193 3.54 9.61 5.03
C ASN A 193 4.14 8.34 4.41
N LEU A 194 3.76 8.04 3.17
CA LEU A 194 4.41 7.03 2.33
C LEU A 194 5.40 7.74 1.40
N SER A 195 6.69 7.60 1.70
CA SER A 195 7.77 8.24 0.94
C SER A 195 8.27 7.31 -0.17
N ILE A 196 8.70 7.83 -1.33
CA ILE A 196 9.26 7.04 -2.44
C ILE A 196 10.41 7.84 -3.09
N PRO A 197 11.64 7.32 -3.25
CA PRO A 197 12.71 8.06 -3.92
C PRO A 197 12.32 8.40 -5.38
N LEU A 198 12.60 9.64 -5.81
CA LEU A 198 12.22 10.10 -7.15
C LEU A 198 12.85 9.29 -8.27
N GLN A 199 14.06 8.77 -8.06
CA GLN A 199 14.73 7.87 -9.00
C GLN A 199 13.90 6.61 -9.27
N THR A 200 13.21 6.04 -8.27
CA THR A 200 12.28 4.90 -8.46
C THR A 200 11.12 5.26 -9.38
N LEU A 201 10.56 6.46 -9.17
CA LEU A 201 9.44 6.95 -9.95
C LEU A 201 9.88 7.26 -11.39
N GLN A 202 11.05 7.87 -11.55
CA GLN A 202 11.70 8.13 -12.83
C GLN A 202 11.89 6.83 -13.61
N PHE A 203 12.47 5.79 -13.01
CA PHE A 203 12.63 4.50 -13.67
C PHE A 203 11.31 3.83 -14.05
N SER A 204 10.29 3.95 -13.19
CA SER A 204 8.95 3.43 -13.50
C SER A 204 8.29 4.19 -14.67
N ILE A 205 8.51 5.50 -14.75
CA ILE A 205 8.11 6.34 -15.90
C ILE A 205 8.89 5.94 -17.15
N ASP A 206 10.22 5.86 -17.06
CA ASP A 206 11.11 5.49 -18.17
C ASP A 206 10.78 4.10 -18.74
N GLN A 207 10.46 3.13 -17.88
CA GLN A 207 9.99 1.83 -18.33
C GLN A 207 8.60 1.91 -18.97
N ALA A 208 7.64 2.64 -18.39
CA ALA A 208 6.32 2.77 -19.00
C ALA A 208 6.41 3.42 -20.40
N ILE A 209 7.32 4.38 -20.58
CA ILE A 209 7.63 4.98 -21.89
C ILE A 209 8.21 3.95 -22.86
N ARG A 210 9.08 3.03 -22.41
CA ARG A 210 9.66 1.95 -23.23
C ARG A 210 8.65 0.82 -23.54
N GLU A 211 7.85 0.40 -22.56
CA GLU A 211 6.84 -0.66 -22.72
C GLU A 211 5.63 -0.18 -23.54
N GLN A 212 5.49 1.12 -23.80
CA GLN A 212 4.64 1.64 -24.87
C GLN A 212 5.24 1.44 -26.29
N ASP A 213 5.68 0.21 -26.59
CA ASP A 213 5.93 -0.31 -27.95
C ASP A 213 4.73 -0.07 -28.91
N SER A 214 3.57 0.27 -28.34
CA SER A 214 2.31 0.60 -29.01
C SER A 214 1.79 2.02 -28.71
N MET A 215 2.64 3.05 -28.68
CA MET A 215 2.23 4.47 -28.82
C MET A 215 1.44 4.78 -30.13
N ASN A 216 1.05 3.76 -30.90
CA ASN A 216 0.56 3.83 -32.28
C ASN A 216 1.47 4.73 -33.15
N LEU A 217 2.79 4.62 -32.91
CA LEU A 217 3.78 5.16 -33.83
C LEU A 217 3.71 4.33 -35.12
N PRO A 218 3.88 4.94 -36.31
CA PRO A 218 3.88 4.18 -37.55
C PRO A 218 4.97 3.09 -37.55
N ALA A 219 4.74 2.01 -38.29
CA ALA A 219 5.71 0.94 -38.42
C ALA A 219 7.07 1.48 -38.90
N GLY A 220 8.14 1.11 -38.19
CA GLY A 220 9.51 1.57 -38.50
C GLY A 220 10.02 2.73 -37.63
N PHE A 221 9.19 3.34 -36.78
CA PHE A 221 9.67 4.25 -35.74
C PHE A 221 10.06 3.49 -34.46
N LYS A 222 11.10 3.97 -33.76
CA LYS A 222 11.50 3.49 -32.43
C LYS A 222 11.84 4.67 -31.52
N LEU A 223 11.34 4.62 -30.29
CA LEU A 223 11.59 5.60 -29.25
C LEU A 223 12.75 5.14 -28.36
N GLU A 224 13.74 6.00 -28.17
CA GLU A 224 14.89 5.78 -27.28
C GLU A 224 15.01 6.93 -26.29
N ILE A 225 15.10 6.63 -24.99
CA ILE A 225 15.33 7.65 -23.95
C ILE A 225 16.82 7.97 -23.92
N LYS A 226 17.21 9.20 -24.31
CA LYS A 226 18.59 9.69 -24.22
C LYS A 226 18.93 10.23 -22.83
N GLY A 227 17.93 10.66 -22.08
CA GLY A 227 18.07 10.99 -20.66
C GLY A 227 16.74 11.40 -20.03
N SER A 228 16.60 11.17 -18.73
CA SER A 228 15.43 11.55 -17.93
C SER A 228 15.89 12.12 -16.59
N GLN A 229 15.09 12.99 -15.96
CA GLN A 229 15.32 13.46 -14.58
C GLN A 229 14.14 14.24 -14.04
N PHE A 230 13.93 14.18 -12.71
CA PHE A 230 13.17 15.20 -12.01
C PHE A 230 13.98 16.49 -11.85
N ARG A 231 13.34 17.64 -12.10
CA ARG A 231 13.92 18.98 -11.96
C ARG A 231 13.20 19.76 -10.86
N SER A 232 13.79 20.89 -10.45
CA SER A 232 13.13 21.91 -9.62
C SER A 232 12.50 21.39 -8.32
N PHE A 233 13.16 20.45 -7.64
CA PHE A 233 12.66 19.90 -6.38
C PHE A 233 12.77 20.93 -5.24
N SER A 234 11.67 21.13 -4.52
CA SER A 234 11.62 21.91 -3.28
C SER A 234 10.83 21.10 -2.25
N SER A 235 11.39 20.89 -1.07
CA SER A 235 10.74 20.08 -0.02
C SER A 235 9.39 20.70 0.35
N GLY A 236 8.34 19.88 0.38
CA GLY A 236 6.96 20.31 0.62
C GLY A 236 6.19 20.77 -0.63
N SER A 237 6.82 20.98 -1.78
CA SER A 237 6.10 21.40 -3.01
C SER A 237 5.14 20.30 -3.49
N PRO A 238 3.85 20.59 -3.74
CA PRO A 238 2.89 19.65 -4.31
C PRO A 238 3.03 19.48 -5.82
N SER A 239 3.82 20.35 -6.48
CA SER A 239 4.11 20.28 -7.92
C SER A 239 5.44 19.58 -8.17
N PHE A 240 5.40 18.60 -9.07
CA PHE A 240 6.50 17.81 -9.58
C PHE A 240 6.84 18.25 -11.00
N HIS A 241 8.13 18.18 -11.37
CA HIS A 241 8.61 18.53 -12.70
C HIS A 241 9.51 17.42 -13.20
N TYR A 242 9.05 16.67 -14.20
CA TYR A 242 9.79 15.59 -14.85
C TYR A 242 10.20 16.02 -16.26
N TYR A 243 11.46 15.77 -16.61
CA TYR A 243 12.05 16.04 -17.90
C TYR A 243 12.52 14.74 -18.54
N VAL A 244 12.30 14.60 -19.85
CA VAL A 244 12.82 13.50 -20.66
C VAL A 244 13.26 13.99 -22.05
N ASP A 245 14.40 13.48 -22.50
CA ASP A 245 14.99 13.68 -23.82
C ASP A 245 14.84 12.38 -24.61
N LEU A 246 14.08 12.45 -25.69
CA LEU A 246 13.69 11.32 -26.51
C LEU A 246 14.28 11.45 -27.91
N ASP A 247 14.86 10.36 -28.42
CA ASP A 247 15.20 10.19 -29.82
C ASP A 247 14.15 9.27 -30.46
N ILE A 248 13.42 9.83 -31.42
CA ILE A 248 12.41 9.13 -32.19
C ILE A 248 13.06 8.80 -33.53
N SER A 249 13.73 7.66 -33.57
CA SER A 249 14.39 7.14 -34.76
C SER A 249 13.37 6.55 -35.75
N GLY A 250 13.62 6.71 -37.05
CA GLY A 250 12.70 6.30 -38.12
C GLY A 250 13.11 6.92 -39.47
N PRO A 251 12.24 6.90 -40.49
CA PRO A 251 12.53 7.50 -41.81
C PRO A 251 12.85 9.00 -41.75
N ILE A 252 12.31 9.69 -40.74
CA ILE A 252 12.64 11.07 -40.38
C ILE A 252 12.89 11.05 -38.87
N GLY A 253 14.17 11.10 -38.48
CA GLY A 253 14.56 11.17 -37.08
C GLY A 253 14.15 12.49 -36.44
N ALA A 254 13.68 12.45 -35.20
CA ALA A 254 13.32 13.63 -34.42
C ALA A 254 13.83 13.49 -32.98
N ARG A 255 14.50 14.52 -32.45
CA ARG A 255 14.84 14.60 -31.03
C ARG A 255 13.86 15.52 -30.32
N CYS A 256 13.22 15.02 -29.27
CA CYS A 256 12.21 15.73 -28.50
C CYS A 256 12.64 15.91 -27.05
N GLU A 257 12.81 17.15 -26.62
CA GLU A 257 12.95 17.53 -25.21
C GLU A 257 11.55 17.77 -24.63
N ILE A 258 11.10 16.95 -23.70
CA ILE A 258 9.76 17.04 -23.11
C ILE A 258 9.84 17.29 -21.61
N SER A 259 9.02 18.23 -21.15
CA SER A 259 8.96 18.73 -19.77
C SER A 259 7.51 18.68 -19.30
N ALA A 260 7.21 17.73 -18.42
CA ALA A 260 5.89 17.52 -17.84
C ALA A 260 5.85 18.02 -16.39
N ARG A 261 4.79 18.75 -16.02
CA ARG A 261 4.54 19.21 -14.67
C ARG A 261 3.24 18.62 -14.16
N PHE A 262 3.27 18.00 -12.98
CA PHE A 262 2.08 17.39 -12.39
C PHE A 262 1.96 17.69 -10.90
N ALA A 263 0.77 17.49 -10.34
CA ALA A 263 0.51 17.51 -8.90
C ALA A 263 -0.33 16.28 -8.51
N ILE A 264 -0.30 15.97 -7.22
CA ILE A 264 -1.23 15.05 -6.58
C ILE A 264 -1.97 15.88 -5.52
N PRO A 265 -3.06 16.58 -5.89
CA PRO A 265 -3.81 17.42 -4.97
C PRO A 265 -4.43 16.59 -3.83
N ALA A 266 -4.95 17.28 -2.81
CA ALA A 266 -5.73 16.63 -1.77
C ALA A 266 -7.01 16.01 -2.39
N ALA A 267 -7.19 14.70 -2.19
CA ALA A 267 -8.32 13.96 -2.74
C ALA A 267 -8.73 12.79 -1.81
N HIS A 268 -9.92 12.23 -2.01
CA HIS A 268 -10.31 11.00 -1.31
C HIS A 268 -9.53 9.78 -1.84
N PRO A 269 -9.29 8.73 -1.03
CA PRO A 269 -8.59 7.52 -1.45
C PRO A 269 -9.18 6.81 -2.68
N GLU A 270 -10.49 6.93 -2.91
CA GLU A 270 -11.19 6.40 -4.09
C GLU A 270 -10.84 7.14 -5.39
N ALA A 271 -10.28 8.35 -5.28
CA ALA A 271 -9.98 9.25 -6.38
C ALA A 271 -8.56 9.80 -6.23
N LEU A 272 -7.53 8.93 -6.23
CA LEU A 272 -6.14 9.37 -6.34
C LEU A 272 -5.91 10.01 -7.71
N LEU A 273 -6.04 11.34 -7.77
CA LEU A 273 -5.88 12.12 -8.99
C LEU A 273 -4.44 12.57 -9.16
N ILE A 274 -3.89 12.33 -10.35
CA ILE A 274 -2.64 12.94 -10.82
C ILE A 274 -3.01 14.00 -11.85
N GLN A 275 -2.90 15.25 -11.43
CA GLN A 275 -3.26 16.43 -12.21
C GLN A 275 -2.09 16.86 -13.09
N ASP A 276 -2.32 17.01 -14.40
CA ASP A 276 -1.36 17.69 -15.29
C ASP A 276 -1.49 19.20 -15.11
N ILE A 277 -0.38 19.88 -14.79
CA ILE A 277 -0.29 21.34 -14.61
C ILE A 277 0.25 22.00 -15.89
N GLY A 278 0.83 21.21 -16.80
CA GLY A 278 1.35 21.64 -18.08
C GLY A 278 2.47 20.72 -18.57
N THR A 279 2.30 20.19 -19.78
CA THR A 279 3.32 19.42 -20.51
C THR A 279 3.75 20.17 -21.76
N THR A 280 5.05 20.43 -21.91
CA THR A 280 5.65 21.14 -23.05
C THR A 280 6.65 20.23 -23.77
N ALA A 281 6.57 20.12 -25.10
CA ALA A 281 7.50 19.34 -25.93
C ALA A 281 8.17 20.23 -26.99
N ASP A 282 9.50 20.28 -27.01
CA ASP A 282 10.31 20.87 -28.08
C ASP A 282 10.91 19.73 -28.93
N CYS A 283 10.33 19.49 -30.10
CA CYS A 283 10.81 18.48 -31.05
C CYS A 283 11.62 19.12 -32.17
N ARG A 284 12.94 18.96 -32.11
CA ARG A 284 13.87 19.38 -33.16
C ARG A 284 13.86 18.37 -34.31
N SER A 285 12.84 18.48 -35.15
CA SER A 285 12.77 17.89 -36.48
C SER A 285 12.67 19.00 -37.52
N GLY A 286 13.36 18.88 -38.66
CA GLY A 286 13.31 19.86 -39.76
C GLY A 286 11.97 19.93 -40.52
N SER A 287 10.88 19.47 -39.92
CA SER A 287 9.52 19.44 -40.47
C SER A 287 8.48 19.38 -39.35
N THR A 288 7.23 19.72 -39.65
CA THR A 288 6.08 19.86 -38.73
C THR A 288 5.56 18.56 -38.10
N ILE A 289 6.30 17.46 -38.21
CA ILE A 289 5.86 16.10 -37.90
C ILE A 289 5.66 15.86 -36.40
N GLY A 290 6.38 16.55 -35.51
CA GLY A 290 6.21 16.43 -34.05
C GLY A 290 4.75 16.68 -33.58
N ASN A 291 4.06 17.64 -34.21
CA ASN A 291 2.67 17.96 -33.88
C ASN A 291 1.67 16.92 -34.43
N TRP A 292 2.04 16.11 -35.43
CA TRP A 292 1.12 15.19 -36.11
C TRP A 292 0.79 13.93 -35.28
N PHE A 293 1.65 13.53 -34.34
CA PHE A 293 1.50 12.25 -33.62
C PHE A 293 1.04 12.37 -32.17
N ASN A 294 0.76 13.59 -31.70
CA ASN A 294 0.29 13.90 -30.35
C ASN A 294 1.21 13.33 -29.24
N VAL A 295 2.52 13.39 -29.48
CA VAL A 295 3.56 12.77 -28.62
C VAL A 295 3.53 13.34 -27.19
N ALA A 296 3.30 14.64 -27.05
CA ALA A 296 3.20 15.30 -25.74
C ALA A 296 2.03 14.76 -24.90
N GLN A 297 0.84 14.57 -25.50
CA GLN A 297 -0.30 14.00 -24.79
C GLN A 297 -0.06 12.53 -24.43
N LYS A 298 0.44 11.71 -25.37
CA LYS A 298 0.76 10.30 -25.12
C LYS A 298 1.79 10.14 -24.01
N LEU A 299 2.77 11.03 -23.93
CA LEU A 299 3.73 11.04 -22.83
C LEU A 299 3.10 11.53 -21.52
N SER A 300 2.23 12.53 -21.51
CA SER A 300 1.46 12.89 -20.30
C SER A 300 0.60 11.73 -19.81
N GLU A 301 -0.04 10.98 -20.72
CA GLU A 301 -0.76 9.74 -20.44
C GLU A 301 0.16 8.60 -19.94
N ALA A 302 1.36 8.46 -20.50
CA ALA A 302 2.36 7.49 -20.05
C ALA A 302 2.92 7.84 -18.66
N ILE A 303 3.20 9.11 -18.38
CA ILE A 303 3.63 9.62 -17.07
C ILE A 303 2.53 9.44 -16.04
N ARG A 304 1.29 9.84 -16.37
CA ARG A 304 0.11 9.62 -15.51
C ARG A 304 -0.07 8.13 -15.26
N GLY A 305 -0.07 7.30 -16.30
CA GLY A 305 -0.19 5.85 -16.19
C GLY A 305 0.94 5.22 -15.37
N ALA A 306 2.17 5.70 -15.50
CA ALA A 306 3.29 5.25 -14.69
C ALA A 306 3.10 5.64 -13.22
N ILE A 307 2.78 6.90 -12.90
CA ILE A 307 2.55 7.33 -11.52
C ILE A 307 1.33 6.61 -10.93
N THR A 308 0.22 6.48 -11.67
CA THR A 308 -0.96 5.70 -11.26
C THR A 308 -0.60 4.24 -11.05
N ASN A 309 0.18 3.60 -11.92
CA ASN A 309 0.61 2.21 -11.72
C ASN A 309 1.59 2.08 -10.54
N THR A 310 2.50 3.04 -10.35
CA THR A 310 3.50 3.03 -9.27
C THR A 310 2.90 3.33 -7.90
N LEU A 311 1.85 4.15 -7.82
CA LEU A 311 1.15 4.48 -6.57
C LEU A 311 -0.07 3.57 -6.34
N GLY A 312 -0.90 3.41 -7.37
CA GLY A 312 -2.10 2.57 -7.40
C GLY A 312 -1.77 1.13 -7.03
N LYS A 313 -0.86 0.44 -7.73
CA LYS A 313 -0.47 -0.94 -7.37
C LYS A 313 0.08 -1.09 -5.94
N ARG A 314 0.58 -0.01 -5.33
CA ARG A 314 1.12 -0.03 -3.95
C ARG A 314 0.04 0.22 -2.90
N LEU A 315 -0.85 1.18 -3.13
CA LEU A 315 -2.04 1.37 -2.29
C LEU A 315 -3.01 0.20 -2.45
N PHE A 316 -3.03 -0.38 -3.65
CA PHE A 316 -4.01 -1.31 -4.16
C PHE A 316 -3.34 -2.40 -5.02
N ALA A 317 -2.83 -3.49 -4.41
CA ALA A 317 -2.15 -4.61 -5.08
C ALA A 317 -2.96 -5.31 -6.20
N ASP A 318 -2.31 -6.22 -6.94
CA ASP A 318 -2.71 -6.61 -8.30
C ASP A 318 -4.03 -7.40 -8.40
N GLY A 319 -5.20 -6.74 -8.37
CA GLY A 319 -6.47 -7.44 -8.58
C GLY A 319 -7.73 -6.57 -8.63
N SER A 320 -8.07 -5.98 -7.50
CA SER A 320 -9.45 -6.04 -7.03
C SER A 320 -9.88 -4.72 -6.38
N ASN A 321 -10.48 -3.79 -7.12
CA ASN A 321 -10.78 -2.37 -6.77
C ASN A 321 -11.11 -2.03 -5.28
N PHE A 322 -11.08 -0.75 -4.90
CA PHE A 322 -11.45 -0.30 -3.54
C PHE A 322 -12.82 -0.81 -3.05
N SER A 323 -13.77 -1.13 -3.93
CA SER A 323 -15.05 -1.77 -3.58
C SER A 323 -14.88 -3.26 -3.24
N ASP A 324 -14.05 -4.02 -3.97
CA ASP A 324 -13.69 -5.40 -3.62
C ASP A 324 -12.94 -5.44 -2.27
N TRP A 325 -12.02 -4.49 -2.06
CA TRP A 325 -11.36 -4.29 -0.77
C TRP A 325 -12.35 -3.96 0.36
N ALA A 326 -13.27 -3.02 0.13
CA ALA A 326 -14.29 -2.62 1.09
C ALA A 326 -15.35 -3.69 1.35
N LYS A 327 -15.49 -4.69 0.46
CA LYS A 327 -16.31 -5.89 0.68
C LYS A 327 -15.65 -6.82 1.71
N ASP A 328 -14.33 -6.88 1.76
CA ASP A 328 -13.57 -7.72 2.69
C ASP A 328 -13.41 -7.09 4.07
N ASP A 329 -13.34 -5.75 4.16
CA ASP A 329 -13.38 -5.01 5.42
C ASP A 329 -14.21 -3.71 5.34
N PRO A 330 -15.55 -3.79 5.44
CA PRO A 330 -16.41 -2.62 5.31
C PRO A 330 -16.27 -1.62 6.47
N GLU A 331 -15.86 -2.08 7.66
CA GLU A 331 -15.65 -1.20 8.82
C GLU A 331 -14.37 -0.37 8.65
N LEU A 332 -13.25 -0.99 8.29
CA LEU A 332 -12.03 -0.25 7.94
C LEU A 332 -12.27 0.66 6.73
N ALA A 333 -13.05 0.22 5.74
CA ALA A 333 -13.38 1.05 4.59
C ALA A 333 -14.14 2.33 4.95
N ALA A 334 -15.04 2.28 5.94
CA ALA A 334 -15.69 3.48 6.47
C ALA A 334 -14.68 4.47 7.09
N VAL A 335 -13.61 3.99 7.72
CA VAL A 335 -12.52 4.82 8.27
C VAL A 335 -11.62 5.38 7.17
N ILE A 336 -11.27 4.58 6.16
CA ILE A 336 -10.44 5.04 5.03
C ILE A 336 -11.18 6.07 4.15
N LYS A 337 -12.48 5.92 3.89
CA LYS A 337 -13.28 6.91 3.12
C LYS A 337 -13.21 8.33 3.70
N LYS A 338 -13.01 8.47 5.01
CA LYS A 338 -12.85 9.78 5.69
C LYS A 338 -11.45 10.39 5.57
N ALA A 339 -10.47 9.63 5.09
CA ALA A 339 -9.13 10.12 4.87
C ALA A 339 -9.06 11.00 3.62
N PHE A 340 -7.99 11.78 3.55
CA PHE A 340 -7.55 12.53 2.39
C PHE A 340 -6.13 12.09 2.05
N ILE A 341 -5.79 12.11 0.77
CA ILE A 341 -4.48 11.76 0.23
C ILE A 341 -3.94 12.97 -0.54
N GLN A 342 -2.68 13.35 -0.31
CA GLN A 342 -1.98 14.39 -1.07
C GLN A 342 -0.53 13.99 -1.33
N GLY A 343 0.02 14.29 -2.51
CA GLY A 343 1.43 14.09 -2.80
C GLY A 343 2.24 15.40 -2.77
N ARG A 344 3.45 15.33 -2.22
CA ARG A 344 4.42 16.43 -2.14
C ARG A 344 5.85 15.93 -2.31
N TYR A 345 6.76 16.77 -2.80
CA TYR A 345 8.19 16.51 -2.69
C TYR A 345 8.61 16.45 -1.21
N CYS A 346 9.58 15.60 -0.89
CA CYS A 346 10.15 15.48 0.46
C CYS A 346 11.60 14.99 0.39
N LEU A 347 12.26 14.91 1.56
CA LEU A 347 13.55 14.25 1.72
C LEU A 347 13.34 12.82 2.22
N TRP A 348 13.45 11.85 1.31
CA TRP A 348 13.52 10.44 1.65
C TRP A 348 14.98 10.08 1.93
N ARG A 349 15.32 9.81 3.20
CA ARG A 349 16.68 9.45 3.66
C ARG A 349 17.80 10.40 3.20
N GLY A 350 17.49 11.69 3.06
CA GLY A 350 18.41 12.72 2.55
C GLY A 350 18.44 12.89 1.02
N HIS A 351 17.72 12.05 0.28
CA HIS A 351 17.54 12.16 -1.18
C HIS A 351 16.15 12.73 -1.53
N PRO A 352 15.98 13.36 -2.70
CA PRO A 352 14.67 13.78 -3.19
C PRO A 352 13.69 12.60 -3.34
N GLY A 353 12.51 12.73 -2.72
CA GLY A 353 11.42 11.75 -2.79
C GLY A 353 10.04 12.39 -3.07
N LEU A 354 9.10 11.55 -3.47
CA LEU A 354 7.66 11.78 -3.45
C LEU A 354 7.10 11.24 -2.13
N CYS A 355 6.53 12.11 -1.30
CA CYS A 355 5.76 11.71 -0.12
C CYS A 355 4.27 11.82 -0.40
N ILE A 356 3.56 10.72 -0.18
CA ILE A 356 2.10 10.67 -0.15
C ILE A 356 1.66 10.77 1.32
N ALA A 357 1.10 11.92 1.69
CA ALA A 357 0.43 12.14 2.97
C ALA A 357 -0.98 11.55 2.91
N ILE A 358 -1.34 10.70 3.87
CA ILE A 358 -2.69 10.18 4.11
C ILE A 358 -3.11 10.64 5.50
N GLY A 359 -4.16 11.46 5.60
CA GLY A 359 -4.57 12.07 6.87
C GLY A 359 -6.06 12.29 7.01
N TRP A 360 -6.53 12.51 8.24
CA TRP A 360 -7.95 12.65 8.58
C TRP A 360 -8.25 14.07 9.09
N ARG A 361 -9.39 14.65 8.70
CA ARG A 361 -9.86 15.96 9.19
C ARG A 361 -9.87 16.05 10.72
N GLN A 362 -10.28 14.97 11.40
CA GLN A 362 -10.23 14.85 12.86
C GLN A 362 -9.06 13.97 13.28
N LYS A 363 -8.20 14.49 14.16
CA LYS A 363 -7.01 13.76 14.65
C LYS A 363 -7.35 12.48 15.41
N SER A 364 -8.54 12.38 16.00
CA SER A 364 -8.93 11.22 16.81
C SER A 364 -9.38 10.01 16.00
N GLU A 365 -9.76 10.14 14.72
CA GLU A 365 -10.42 9.06 13.93
C GLU A 365 -9.71 7.69 14.01
N ILE A 366 -8.38 7.66 13.95
CA ILE A 366 -7.61 6.41 14.10
C ILE A 366 -7.57 5.90 15.55
N ASN A 367 -7.50 6.80 16.53
CA ASN A 367 -7.55 6.43 17.95
C ASN A 367 -8.95 5.93 18.34
N ASP A 368 -9.99 6.51 17.75
CA ASP A 368 -11.39 6.12 17.90
C ASP A 368 -11.63 4.75 17.25
N TRP A 369 -11.08 4.50 16.05
CA TRP A 369 -11.05 3.18 15.40
C TRP A 369 -10.32 2.13 16.23
N GLU A 370 -9.11 2.43 16.73
CA GLU A 370 -8.36 1.52 17.61
C GLU A 370 -9.16 1.23 18.89
N THR A 371 -9.76 2.25 19.52
CA THR A 371 -10.57 2.11 20.73
C THR A 371 -11.82 1.25 20.50
N PHE A 372 -12.52 1.47 19.38
CA PHE A 372 -13.68 0.69 18.95
C PHE A 372 -13.34 -0.79 18.74
N LEU A 373 -12.22 -1.09 18.07
CA LEU A 373 -11.75 -2.47 17.91
C LEU A 373 -11.36 -3.10 19.26
N LEU A 374 -10.70 -2.35 20.15
CA LEU A 374 -10.32 -2.87 21.47
C LEU A 374 -11.54 -3.17 22.37
N GLN A 375 -12.67 -2.48 22.16
CA GLN A 375 -13.94 -2.80 22.83
C GLN A 375 -14.61 -4.06 22.25
N LYS A 376 -14.30 -4.44 21.01
CA LYS A 376 -14.82 -5.64 20.32
C LYS A 376 -13.98 -6.91 20.53
N VAL A 377 -12.88 -6.84 21.31
CA VAL A 377 -11.96 -7.97 21.50
C VAL A 377 -12.71 -9.19 22.06
N PRO A 378 -12.68 -10.34 21.37
CA PRO A 378 -13.33 -11.55 21.86
C PRO A 378 -12.81 -11.99 23.23
N VAL A 379 -13.73 -12.41 24.11
CA VAL A 379 -13.40 -12.98 25.43
C VAL A 379 -13.33 -14.50 25.37
N GLY A 380 -12.50 -15.09 26.23
CA GLY A 380 -12.39 -16.55 26.35
C GLY A 380 -13.68 -17.20 26.85
N GLN A 381 -13.95 -18.41 26.36
CA GLN A 381 -15.07 -19.26 26.78
C GLN A 381 -14.61 -20.43 27.67
N GLY A 382 -13.33 -20.47 28.06
CA GLY A 382 -12.77 -21.44 29.01
C GLY A 382 -12.11 -22.64 28.32
N SER A 383 -11.95 -23.75 29.03
CA SER A 383 -11.21 -24.90 28.54
C SER A 383 -11.91 -25.63 27.38
N ILE A 384 -11.11 -26.09 26.42
CA ILE A 384 -11.57 -26.90 25.28
C ILE A 384 -12.00 -28.31 25.71
N ASP A 385 -12.79 -28.95 24.85
CA ASP A 385 -13.01 -30.40 24.89
C ASP A 385 -11.87 -31.05 24.12
N ARG A 386 -10.80 -31.37 24.85
CA ARG A 386 -9.57 -31.94 24.31
C ARG A 386 -9.81 -33.32 23.66
N PRO A 387 -10.52 -34.30 24.26
CA PRO A 387 -10.82 -35.57 23.59
C PRO A 387 -11.50 -35.39 22.22
N LYS A 388 -12.49 -34.50 22.12
CA LYS A 388 -13.13 -34.18 20.84
C LYS A 388 -12.19 -33.50 19.85
N ALA A 389 -11.34 -32.58 20.31
CA ALA A 389 -10.33 -31.96 19.45
C ALA A 389 -9.30 -32.99 18.92
N GLU A 390 -8.91 -33.98 19.73
CA GLU A 390 -8.01 -35.09 19.35
C GLU A 390 -8.68 -36.10 18.41
N GLU A 391 -9.99 -36.33 18.55
CA GLU A 391 -10.79 -37.09 17.58
C GLU A 391 -10.83 -36.37 16.22
N MET A 392 -11.22 -35.09 16.20
CA MET A 392 -11.26 -34.29 14.96
C MET A 392 -9.87 -34.17 14.31
N LEU A 393 -8.80 -34.02 15.10
CA LEU A 393 -7.42 -34.00 14.59
C LEU A 393 -7.07 -35.32 13.88
N ARG A 394 -7.36 -36.47 14.51
CA ARG A 394 -7.09 -37.79 13.91
C ARG A 394 -7.89 -38.00 12.63
N PHE A 395 -9.17 -37.60 12.62
CA PHE A 395 -10.03 -37.66 11.44
C PHE A 395 -9.43 -36.85 10.27
N PHE A 396 -9.11 -35.57 10.49
CA PHE A 396 -8.58 -34.71 9.43
C PHE A 396 -7.15 -35.10 9.00
N ILE A 397 -6.31 -35.62 9.89
CA ILE A 397 -4.99 -36.16 9.51
C ILE A 397 -5.15 -37.37 8.58
N ALA A 398 -6.05 -38.32 8.93
CA ALA A 398 -6.26 -39.52 8.12
C ALA A 398 -6.76 -39.18 6.70
N ASP A 399 -7.71 -38.25 6.60
CA ASP A 399 -8.20 -37.75 5.32
C ASP A 399 -7.12 -36.98 4.53
N ALA A 400 -6.39 -36.07 5.19
CA ALA A 400 -5.35 -35.26 4.54
C ALA A 400 -4.20 -36.12 3.99
N ILE A 401 -3.78 -37.16 4.71
CA ILE A 401 -2.76 -38.12 4.24
C ILE A 401 -3.29 -38.97 3.07
N ALA A 402 -4.55 -39.42 3.12
CA ALA A 402 -5.12 -40.26 2.09
C ALA A 402 -5.41 -39.52 0.78
N ASN A 403 -5.90 -38.28 0.86
CA ASN A 403 -6.53 -37.57 -0.25
C ASN A 403 -5.83 -36.26 -0.66
N HIS A 404 -4.98 -35.69 0.21
CA HIS A 404 -4.47 -34.32 0.07
C HIS A 404 -2.94 -34.20 0.19
N GLN A 405 -2.21 -35.27 -0.16
CA GLN A 405 -0.76 -35.22 -0.39
C GLN A 405 -0.45 -35.22 -1.89
N ALA A 406 0.48 -34.34 -2.30
CA ALA A 406 1.14 -34.43 -3.60
C ALA A 406 2.45 -35.21 -3.47
N GLU A 407 2.90 -35.82 -4.56
CA GLU A 407 4.22 -36.44 -4.65
C GLU A 407 5.10 -35.64 -5.63
N GLY A 408 6.32 -35.30 -5.21
CA GLY A 408 7.28 -34.56 -6.02
C GLY A 408 8.70 -34.91 -5.60
N ASN A 409 9.56 -35.22 -6.58
CA ASN A 409 10.95 -35.63 -6.35
C ASN A 409 11.08 -36.81 -5.35
N GLY A 410 10.15 -37.77 -5.40
CA GLY A 410 10.11 -38.94 -4.52
C GLY A 410 9.65 -38.67 -3.08
N VAL A 411 9.16 -37.46 -2.79
CA VAL A 411 8.68 -37.04 -1.47
C VAL A 411 7.19 -36.73 -1.53
N ARG A 412 6.43 -37.28 -0.58
CA ARG A 412 5.03 -36.87 -0.34
C ARG A 412 4.96 -35.68 0.60
N TYR A 413 4.11 -34.71 0.29
CA TYR A 413 3.98 -33.48 1.06
C TYR A 413 2.54 -32.92 1.03
N PRO A 414 2.11 -32.20 2.09
CA PRO A 414 0.88 -31.42 2.11
C PRO A 414 0.72 -30.52 0.87
N SER A 415 -0.43 -30.59 0.20
CA SER A 415 -0.73 -29.76 -0.99
C SER A 415 -2.21 -29.40 -1.07
N GLY A 416 -2.50 -28.28 -1.74
CA GLY A 416 -3.83 -27.98 -2.25
C GLY A 416 -4.08 -28.63 -3.61
N PHE A 417 -5.36 -28.71 -4.01
CA PHE A 417 -5.82 -29.25 -5.29
C PHE A 417 -6.98 -28.44 -5.83
N ASN A 418 -6.90 -28.04 -7.10
CA ASN A 418 -7.99 -27.39 -7.82
C ASN A 418 -9.10 -28.39 -8.21
N GLU A 419 -10.24 -27.89 -8.72
CA GLU A 419 -11.38 -28.73 -9.13
C GLU A 419 -11.03 -29.76 -10.22
N ASP A 420 -10.08 -29.42 -11.11
CA ASP A 420 -9.54 -30.29 -12.15
C ASP A 420 -8.46 -31.27 -11.65
N ARG A 421 -8.25 -31.35 -10.33
CA ARG A 421 -7.20 -32.12 -9.63
C ARG A 421 -5.76 -31.66 -9.95
N THR A 422 -5.55 -30.51 -10.58
CA THR A 422 -4.20 -29.94 -10.68
C THR A 422 -3.67 -29.57 -9.28
N ILE A 423 -2.37 -29.82 -9.08
CA ILE A 423 -1.68 -29.60 -7.80
C ILE A 423 -1.49 -28.09 -7.61
N GLU A 424 -2.17 -27.55 -6.59
CA GLU A 424 -1.95 -26.18 -6.13
C GLU A 424 -0.97 -26.23 -4.95
N ASP A 425 0.30 -25.96 -5.24
CA ASP A 425 1.38 -25.92 -4.26
C ASP A 425 2.18 -24.61 -4.26
N GLY A 426 1.58 -23.53 -4.76
CA GLY A 426 2.19 -22.22 -4.93
C GLY A 426 2.70 -21.59 -3.63
N ASP A 427 2.08 -21.87 -2.48
CA ASP A 427 2.45 -21.29 -1.18
C ASP A 427 2.67 -22.33 -0.07
N MET A 428 2.96 -23.59 -0.43
CA MET A 428 3.08 -24.66 0.56
C MET A 428 4.21 -24.47 1.58
N ALA A 429 5.22 -23.65 1.29
CA ALA A 429 6.26 -23.31 2.26
C ALA A 429 5.71 -22.52 3.46
N ILE A 430 4.77 -21.57 3.30
CA ILE A 430 4.16 -20.90 4.48
C ILE A 430 3.30 -21.89 5.29
N PHE A 431 2.49 -22.70 4.61
CA PHE A 431 1.60 -23.67 5.26
C PHE A 431 2.34 -24.84 5.92
N GLY A 432 3.41 -25.34 5.32
CA GLY A 432 4.29 -26.36 5.90
C GLY A 432 4.97 -25.89 7.19
N GLY A 433 5.37 -24.61 7.24
CA GLY A 433 5.88 -23.97 8.45
C GLY A 433 4.83 -23.88 9.56
N LEU A 434 3.62 -23.43 9.22
CA LEU A 434 2.46 -23.37 10.13
C LEU A 434 2.12 -24.77 10.68
N LEU A 435 2.01 -25.78 9.81
CA LEU A 435 1.79 -27.19 10.15
C LEU A 435 2.88 -27.70 11.09
N CYS A 436 4.16 -27.53 10.74
CA CYS A 436 5.29 -27.93 11.58
C CYS A 436 5.20 -27.32 12.98
N ARG A 437 4.87 -26.03 13.05
CA ARG A 437 4.69 -25.30 14.31
C ARG A 437 3.50 -25.79 15.14
N SER A 438 2.44 -26.29 14.49
CA SER A 438 1.34 -27.01 15.15
C SER A 438 1.67 -28.47 15.55
N GLY A 439 2.93 -28.90 15.40
CA GLY A 439 3.38 -30.26 15.72
C GLY A 439 3.02 -31.32 14.67
N VAL A 440 2.77 -30.92 13.42
CA VAL A 440 2.47 -31.82 12.30
C VAL A 440 3.77 -32.09 11.53
N GLU A 441 4.30 -33.30 11.65
CA GLU A 441 5.61 -33.69 11.13
C GLU A 441 5.67 -33.69 9.58
N GLU A 442 4.55 -33.89 8.90
CA GLU A 442 4.40 -33.71 7.45
C GLU A 442 4.73 -32.28 7.02
N GLY A 443 4.36 -31.28 7.84
CA GLY A 443 4.72 -29.88 7.63
C GLY A 443 6.21 -29.64 7.80
N CYS A 444 6.82 -30.22 8.84
CA CYS A 444 8.27 -30.11 9.06
C CYS A 444 9.05 -30.78 7.92
N ASN A 445 8.60 -31.94 7.46
CA ASN A 445 9.16 -32.64 6.30
C ASN A 445 9.02 -31.84 5.01
N LEU A 446 7.89 -31.16 4.79
CA LEU A 446 7.73 -30.27 3.64
C LEU A 446 8.85 -29.22 3.60
N ILE A 447 9.11 -28.52 4.70
CA ILE A 447 10.13 -27.46 4.75
C ILE A 447 11.55 -28.02 4.58
N ARG A 448 11.90 -29.12 5.28
CA ARG A 448 13.18 -29.83 5.06
C ARG A 448 13.36 -30.23 3.59
N ASN A 449 12.31 -30.80 2.99
CA ASN A 449 12.34 -31.29 1.62
C ASN A 449 12.13 -30.19 0.56
N ALA A 450 11.80 -28.96 0.96
CA ALA A 450 11.81 -27.76 0.13
C ALA A 450 13.16 -27.01 0.18
N ASN A 451 14.15 -27.48 0.96
CA ASN A 451 15.50 -26.89 1.04
C ASN A 451 16.49 -27.58 0.08
N THR A 452 17.41 -26.83 -0.52
CA THR A 452 18.54 -27.35 -1.31
C THR A 452 19.87 -27.22 -0.56
N MET A 453 20.90 -27.95 -1.00
CA MET A 453 22.20 -28.05 -0.31
C MET A 453 22.95 -26.71 -0.20
N ASP A 454 22.65 -25.75 -1.08
CA ASP A 454 23.17 -24.38 -1.04
C ASP A 454 22.50 -23.49 0.03
N GLY A 455 21.55 -24.03 0.80
CA GLY A 455 20.79 -23.32 1.83
C GLY A 455 19.49 -22.67 1.32
N ARG A 456 19.25 -22.61 0.01
CA ARG A 456 18.03 -22.01 -0.59
C ARG A 456 16.77 -22.79 -0.23
N TYR A 457 15.65 -22.08 -0.12
CA TYR A 457 14.31 -22.65 -0.01
C TYR A 457 13.47 -22.40 -1.27
N TRP A 458 12.46 -23.24 -1.45
CA TRP A 458 11.58 -23.30 -2.62
C TRP A 458 10.12 -23.35 -2.16
N ARG A 459 9.17 -22.97 -3.03
CA ARG A 459 7.72 -22.95 -2.69
C ARG A 459 7.20 -24.30 -2.17
N SER A 460 7.71 -25.39 -2.72
CA SER A 460 7.35 -26.77 -2.39
C SER A 460 8.51 -27.73 -2.74
N PRO A 461 8.53 -28.98 -2.24
CA PRO A 461 9.50 -30.00 -2.66
C PRO A 461 9.48 -30.31 -4.16
N ARG A 462 8.30 -30.20 -4.82
CA ARG A 462 8.12 -30.43 -6.26
C ARG A 462 8.74 -29.33 -7.11
N ARG A 463 8.66 -28.07 -6.65
CA ARG A 463 9.16 -26.87 -7.35
C ARG A 463 10.65 -26.59 -7.15
N LYS A 464 11.40 -27.52 -6.56
CA LYS A 464 12.86 -27.44 -6.48
C LYS A 464 13.49 -27.29 -7.86
N ASN A 465 14.37 -26.31 -8.01
CA ASN A 465 15.06 -25.97 -9.26
C ASN A 465 14.12 -25.49 -10.39
N GLU A 466 12.88 -25.11 -10.09
CA GLU A 466 12.01 -24.42 -11.05
C GLU A 466 12.67 -23.09 -11.48
N PRO A 467 12.79 -22.80 -12.78
CA PRO A 467 13.44 -21.57 -13.23
C PRO A 467 12.62 -20.35 -12.81
N ASP A 468 13.28 -19.39 -12.16
CA ASP A 468 12.72 -18.07 -11.92
C ASP A 468 12.45 -17.35 -13.25
N SER A 469 11.36 -16.57 -13.31
CA SER A 469 10.96 -15.76 -14.47
C SER A 469 10.32 -14.44 -14.02
N LYS A 470 10.02 -13.53 -14.98
CA LYS A 470 9.35 -12.25 -14.71
C LYS A 470 8.02 -12.45 -13.95
N ASP A 471 7.28 -13.48 -14.33
CA ASP A 471 5.92 -13.75 -13.86
C ASP A 471 5.86 -14.81 -12.74
N HIS A 472 6.97 -15.51 -12.47
CA HIS A 472 7.04 -16.57 -11.48
C HIS A 472 8.38 -16.60 -10.74
N ALA A 473 8.38 -16.18 -9.49
CA ALA A 473 9.50 -16.35 -8.58
C ALA A 473 9.43 -17.72 -7.87
N SER A 474 10.55 -18.42 -7.76
CA SER A 474 10.74 -19.69 -7.05
C SER A 474 10.46 -19.67 -5.54
N PHE A 475 10.35 -18.47 -4.95
CA PHE A 475 10.08 -18.26 -3.54
C PHE A 475 9.38 -16.90 -3.33
N SER A 476 9.01 -16.59 -2.08
CA SER A 476 8.52 -15.26 -1.67
C SER A 476 8.82 -14.96 -0.19
N GLY A 477 8.73 -13.68 0.19
CA GLY A 477 8.81 -13.21 1.57
C GLY A 477 7.63 -13.67 2.44
N ASP A 478 6.53 -14.09 1.82
CA ASP A 478 5.41 -14.71 2.52
C ASP A 478 5.76 -16.16 2.89
N GLN A 479 6.33 -16.91 1.94
CA GLN A 479 6.83 -18.27 2.15
C GLN A 479 8.02 -18.34 3.11
N LEU A 480 8.84 -17.29 3.16
CA LEU A 480 9.86 -17.11 4.18
C LEU A 480 9.28 -17.22 5.60
N LYS A 481 8.07 -16.71 5.85
CA LYS A 481 7.44 -16.80 7.18
C LYS A 481 7.21 -18.25 7.59
N GLY A 482 6.99 -19.16 6.64
CA GLY A 482 6.98 -20.60 6.87
C GLY A 482 8.33 -21.16 7.33
N VAL A 483 9.42 -20.75 6.69
CA VAL A 483 10.79 -21.11 7.10
C VAL A 483 11.11 -20.55 8.49
N LEU A 484 10.67 -19.33 8.81
CA LEU A 484 10.79 -18.74 10.15
C LEU A 484 9.97 -19.53 11.20
N HIS A 485 8.75 -19.97 10.87
CA HIS A 485 7.97 -20.86 11.75
C HIS A 485 8.70 -22.19 12.00
N TYR A 486 9.25 -22.82 10.95
CA TYR A 486 10.03 -24.05 11.06
C TYR A 486 11.22 -23.90 12.02
N PHE A 487 12.02 -22.84 11.88
CA PHE A 487 13.16 -22.59 12.78
C PHE A 487 12.74 -22.09 14.18
N SER A 488 11.54 -21.54 14.35
CA SER A 488 11.03 -21.17 15.67
C SER A 488 10.84 -22.39 16.58
N VAL A 489 10.45 -23.55 16.03
CA VAL A 489 10.20 -24.80 16.78
C VAL A 489 11.27 -25.88 16.63
N SER A 490 11.98 -25.93 15.49
CA SER A 490 13.02 -26.94 15.26
C SER A 490 14.36 -26.59 15.93
N ASN A 491 15.20 -27.61 16.10
CA ASN A 491 16.60 -27.48 16.51
C ASN A 491 17.57 -27.68 15.32
N ASP A 492 17.11 -27.45 14.09
CA ASP A 492 17.86 -27.66 12.84
C ASP A 492 18.88 -26.54 12.59
N ARG A 493 19.87 -26.45 13.50
CA ARG A 493 20.90 -25.40 13.54
C ARG A 493 21.75 -25.38 12.29
N GLU A 494 22.06 -26.54 11.70
CA GLU A 494 22.87 -26.61 10.48
C GLU A 494 22.12 -26.03 9.28
N ARG A 495 20.84 -26.38 9.10
CA ARG A 495 20.04 -25.80 8.01
C ARG A 495 19.78 -24.31 8.20
N LEU A 496 19.61 -23.84 9.44
CA LEU A 496 19.53 -22.40 9.73
C LEU A 496 20.83 -21.70 9.33
N ARG A 497 21.98 -22.25 9.71
CA ARG A 497 23.29 -21.71 9.32
C ARG A 497 23.45 -21.64 7.80
N ASN A 498 23.14 -22.74 7.10
CA ASN A 498 23.25 -22.79 5.64
C ASN A 498 22.29 -21.79 4.96
N PHE A 499 21.10 -21.59 5.52
CA PHE A 499 20.17 -20.57 5.03
C PHE A 499 20.65 -19.14 5.28
N LEU A 500 21.22 -18.83 6.46
CA LEU A 500 21.80 -17.51 6.73
C LEU A 500 22.98 -17.21 5.80
N LEU A 501 23.86 -18.19 5.56
CA LEU A 501 24.96 -18.08 4.57
C LEU A 501 24.44 -17.93 3.14
N TYR A 502 23.36 -18.63 2.77
CA TYR A 502 22.67 -18.42 1.50
C TYR A 502 22.22 -16.97 1.37
N LEU A 503 21.47 -16.44 2.35
CA LEU A 503 20.99 -15.06 2.34
C LEU A 503 22.16 -14.08 2.23
N GLN A 504 23.22 -14.25 3.01
CA GLN A 504 24.44 -13.44 2.95
C GLN A 504 25.11 -13.46 1.55
N SER A 505 25.01 -14.58 0.81
CA SER A 505 25.49 -14.69 -0.58
C SER A 505 24.59 -14.04 -1.63
N ARG A 506 23.42 -13.52 -1.24
CA ARG A 506 22.41 -12.90 -2.13
C ARG A 506 22.16 -11.42 -1.83
N PRO A 507 23.19 -10.55 -1.84
CA PRO A 507 22.95 -9.11 -1.89
C PRO A 507 22.20 -8.77 -3.18
N THR A 508 21.22 -7.88 -3.06
CA THR A 508 20.36 -7.43 -4.15
C THR A 508 20.40 -5.90 -4.26
N GLN A 509 20.03 -5.38 -5.42
CA GLN A 509 19.86 -3.95 -5.64
C GLN A 509 18.47 -3.69 -6.24
N ILE A 510 17.78 -2.68 -5.73
CA ILE A 510 16.44 -2.29 -6.19
C ILE A 510 16.55 -0.98 -6.98
N PRO A 511 15.95 -0.86 -8.18
CA PRO A 511 15.09 -1.85 -8.81
C PRO A 511 15.88 -2.93 -9.57
N ASP A 512 17.12 -2.62 -9.95
CA ASP A 512 18.11 -3.56 -10.45
C ASP A 512 19.52 -2.95 -10.29
N LYS A 513 20.53 -3.59 -10.88
CA LYS A 513 21.94 -3.16 -10.84
C LYS A 513 22.26 -1.95 -11.73
N THR A 514 21.37 -1.58 -12.66
CA THR A 514 21.57 -0.44 -13.58
C THR A 514 21.15 0.88 -12.94
N MET A 515 20.25 0.85 -11.96
CA MET A 515 19.87 2.02 -11.18
C MET A 515 19.70 1.68 -9.67
N PRO A 516 20.78 1.36 -8.94
CA PRO A 516 20.69 0.93 -7.55
C PRO A 516 20.24 2.06 -6.62
N LEU A 517 18.96 2.05 -6.23
CA LEU A 517 18.36 2.94 -5.22
C LEU A 517 18.75 2.50 -3.81
N GLU A 518 18.59 1.20 -3.56
CA GLU A 518 18.91 0.57 -2.28
C GLU A 518 19.59 -0.79 -2.50
N SER A 519 20.52 -1.09 -1.61
CA SER A 519 21.10 -2.43 -1.44
C SER A 519 20.37 -3.15 -0.31
N GLY A 520 19.99 -4.40 -0.55
CA GLY A 520 19.38 -5.27 0.44
C GLY A 520 19.81 -6.71 0.20
N TYR A 521 18.99 -7.66 0.63
CA TYR A 521 19.24 -9.09 0.47
C TYR A 521 17.95 -9.83 0.12
N SER A 522 18.04 -10.99 -0.53
CA SER A 522 16.85 -11.70 -1.00
C SER A 522 16.89 -13.20 -0.79
N SER A 523 15.70 -13.75 -0.49
CA SER A 523 15.46 -15.18 -0.24
C SER A 523 15.38 -16.03 -1.52
N CYS A 524 15.33 -15.38 -2.69
CA CYS A 524 15.53 -15.95 -4.02
C CYS A 524 16.19 -14.91 -4.94
N PRO A 525 16.58 -15.26 -6.18
CA PRO A 525 17.04 -14.26 -7.15
C PRO A 525 15.88 -13.32 -7.54
N ASN A 526 16.04 -12.01 -7.31
CA ASN A 526 15.07 -11.02 -7.77
C ASN A 526 15.22 -10.79 -9.28
N TYR A 527 14.08 -10.66 -9.97
CA TYR A 527 14.01 -10.24 -11.36
C TYR A 527 13.08 -9.04 -11.44
N TRP A 528 13.52 -7.91 -12.03
CA TRP A 528 12.64 -6.78 -12.28
C TRP A 528 11.39 -7.22 -13.09
N PRO A 529 10.15 -6.85 -12.71
CA PRO A 529 9.73 -5.94 -11.63
C PRO A 529 9.36 -6.62 -10.30
N ASN A 530 9.64 -7.91 -10.16
CA ASN A 530 9.20 -8.75 -9.07
C ASN A 530 10.27 -8.91 -7.98
N PHE A 531 10.07 -8.25 -6.83
CA PHE A 531 10.93 -8.35 -5.66
C PHE A 531 10.26 -9.10 -4.52
N THR A 532 9.38 -10.06 -4.81
CA THR A 532 8.70 -10.83 -3.76
C THR A 532 9.67 -11.47 -2.77
N CYS A 533 10.95 -11.60 -3.12
CA CYS A 533 12.00 -12.18 -2.28
C CYS A 533 12.87 -11.18 -1.49
N LEU A 534 12.67 -9.85 -1.58
CA LEU A 534 13.38 -8.91 -0.69
C LEU A 534 13.00 -9.18 0.77
N LEU A 535 13.99 -9.19 1.66
CA LEU A 535 13.80 -9.33 3.10
C LEU A 535 13.37 -8.00 3.73
N SER A 536 12.21 -7.98 4.39
CA SER A 536 11.76 -6.79 5.16
C SER A 536 12.49 -6.67 6.50
N GLY A 537 12.38 -5.51 7.16
CA GLY A 537 12.92 -5.33 8.52
C GLY A 537 12.33 -6.30 9.54
N GLY A 538 11.05 -6.67 9.40
CA GLY A 538 10.40 -7.66 10.27
C GLY A 538 10.96 -9.07 10.08
N ASP A 539 11.29 -9.45 8.83
CA ASP A 539 11.92 -10.74 8.55
C ASP A 539 13.36 -10.77 9.06
N TRP A 540 14.12 -9.67 8.90
CA TRP A 540 15.45 -9.52 9.47
C TRP A 540 15.45 -9.59 10.99
N TYR A 541 14.52 -8.90 11.66
CA TYR A 541 14.40 -8.96 13.11
C TYR A 541 14.13 -10.38 13.63
N ALA A 542 13.28 -11.14 12.93
CA ALA A 542 13.04 -12.55 13.24
C ALA A 542 14.28 -13.43 13.00
N LEU A 543 15.04 -13.19 11.91
CA LEU A 543 16.30 -13.88 11.62
C LEU A 543 17.39 -13.58 12.67
N SER A 544 17.50 -12.33 13.13
CA SER A 544 18.42 -11.92 14.21
C SER A 544 18.10 -12.67 15.52
N LEU A 545 16.81 -12.78 15.88
CA LEU A 545 16.35 -13.54 17.05
C LEU A 545 16.62 -15.04 16.92
N LEU A 546 16.40 -15.64 15.74
CA LEU A 546 16.70 -17.04 15.46
C LEU A 546 18.21 -17.33 15.50
N ALA A 547 19.03 -16.47 14.88
CA ALA A 547 20.48 -16.59 14.91
C ALA A 547 21.01 -16.57 16.35
N LYS A 548 20.49 -15.66 17.18
CA LYS A 548 20.79 -15.59 18.62
C LYS A 548 20.34 -16.85 19.38
N LYS A 549 19.11 -17.34 19.14
CA LYS A 549 18.58 -18.58 19.76
C LYS A 549 19.50 -19.79 19.49
N HIS A 550 20.15 -19.82 18.32
CA HIS A 550 20.97 -20.97 17.88
C HIS A 550 22.49 -20.72 17.90
N GLY A 551 22.98 -19.58 18.40
CA GLY A 551 24.41 -19.23 18.41
C GLY A 551 25.01 -19.20 17.01
N LEU A 552 24.43 -18.37 16.14
CA LEU A 552 24.73 -18.21 14.71
C LEU A 552 24.81 -16.74 14.27
N GLU A 553 24.93 -15.79 15.20
CA GLU A 553 24.96 -14.35 14.91
C GLU A 553 26.07 -13.97 13.91
N SER A 554 27.20 -14.68 13.94
CA SER A 554 28.30 -14.52 12.98
C SER A 554 28.00 -15.00 11.55
N SER A 555 26.84 -15.60 11.31
CA SER A 555 26.36 -16.02 9.97
C SER A 555 25.40 -15.00 9.35
N LEU A 556 25.07 -13.91 10.06
CA LEU A 556 24.31 -12.79 9.52
C LEU A 556 25.22 -11.87 8.66
N PRO A 557 24.67 -11.05 7.75
CA PRO A 557 25.45 -10.05 7.02
C PRO A 557 26.18 -9.08 7.95
N SER A 558 27.41 -8.70 7.60
CA SER A 558 28.22 -7.77 8.38
C SER A 558 27.68 -6.33 8.38
N ASP A 559 26.85 -5.96 7.40
CA ASP A 559 26.16 -4.68 7.33
C ASP A 559 24.76 -4.70 7.98
N LEU A 560 24.41 -5.74 8.75
CA LEU A 560 23.06 -5.90 9.31
C LEU A 560 22.57 -4.67 10.10
N ALA A 561 23.42 -3.98 10.86
CA ALA A 561 23.01 -2.74 11.54
C ALA A 561 22.55 -1.64 10.55
N SER A 562 23.19 -1.55 9.38
CA SER A 562 22.79 -0.66 8.28
C SER A 562 21.54 -1.19 7.57
N ILE A 563 21.34 -2.51 7.48
CA ILE A 563 20.08 -3.12 6.99
C ILE A 563 18.94 -2.78 7.95
N GLU A 564 19.09 -2.99 9.26
CA GLU A 564 18.06 -2.72 10.27
C GLU A 564 17.72 -1.23 10.35
N THR A 565 18.72 -0.34 10.22
CA THR A 565 18.50 1.12 10.11
C THR A 565 17.71 1.50 8.86
N ARG A 566 17.86 0.76 7.76
CA ARG A 566 17.14 0.99 6.49
C ARG A 566 15.75 0.35 6.51
N TYR A 567 15.65 -0.96 6.67
CA TYR A 567 14.40 -1.71 6.51
C TYR A 567 13.55 -1.80 7.78
N GLY A 568 14.08 -1.36 8.93
CA GLY A 568 13.37 -0.91 10.14
C GLY A 568 12.17 -1.73 10.60
N PHE A 569 12.36 -2.63 11.58
CA PHE A 569 11.24 -3.17 12.33
C PHE A 569 10.83 -2.24 13.48
N SER A 570 9.53 -1.96 13.61
CA SER A 570 8.97 -1.35 14.81
C SER A 570 7.66 -2.01 15.22
N TYR A 571 7.46 -2.19 16.53
CA TYR A 571 6.21 -2.71 17.07
C TYR A 571 5.02 -1.76 16.85
N ASP A 572 5.27 -0.45 16.71
CA ASP A 572 4.21 0.51 16.37
C ASP A 572 3.74 0.27 14.93
N THR A 573 4.67 0.01 14.00
CA THR A 573 4.36 -0.39 12.61
C THR A 573 3.49 -1.64 12.59
N LEU A 574 3.79 -2.66 13.41
CA LEU A 574 3.00 -3.90 13.44
C LEU A 574 1.57 -3.70 14.01
N VAL A 575 1.39 -2.79 14.96
CA VAL A 575 0.04 -2.36 15.42
C VAL A 575 -0.71 -1.64 14.29
N TRP A 576 -0.01 -0.78 13.54
CA TRP A 576 -0.57 -0.08 12.39
C TRP A 576 -0.93 -1.00 11.23
N GLU A 577 -0.11 -2.01 10.94
CA GLU A 577 -0.43 -3.07 9.97
C GLU A 577 -1.69 -3.83 10.41
N ALA A 578 -1.82 -4.16 11.71
CA ALA A 578 -3.05 -4.77 12.23
C ALA A 578 -4.28 -3.85 12.11
N LEU A 579 -4.13 -2.52 12.23
CA LEU A 579 -5.22 -1.56 12.10
C LEU A 579 -5.67 -1.32 10.64
N MET A 580 -4.73 -1.24 9.70
CA MET A 580 -4.94 -0.62 8.38
C MET A 580 -4.74 -1.56 7.18
N THR A 581 -4.14 -2.72 7.37
CA THR A 581 -4.01 -3.73 6.29
C THR A 581 -5.39 -4.35 6.00
N ASN A 582 -5.73 -4.69 4.75
CA ASN A 582 -7.02 -5.37 4.49
C ASN A 582 -7.16 -6.67 5.26
N SER A 583 -8.40 -7.00 5.61
CA SER A 583 -8.80 -8.35 6.00
C SER A 583 -8.37 -9.41 4.97
N GLY A 584 -8.24 -10.65 5.41
CA GLY A 584 -7.74 -11.75 4.59
C GLY A 584 -6.21 -11.80 4.50
N TYR A 585 -5.66 -11.98 3.30
CA TYR A 585 -4.29 -12.49 3.12
C TYR A 585 -3.22 -11.62 3.78
N ARG A 586 -3.36 -10.30 3.67
CA ARG A 586 -2.35 -9.39 4.21
C ARG A 586 -2.45 -9.27 5.74
N LEU A 587 -3.65 -9.28 6.34
CA LEU A 587 -3.81 -9.39 7.79
C LEU A 587 -3.32 -10.74 8.33
N HIS A 588 -3.44 -11.82 7.55
CA HIS A 588 -2.86 -13.12 7.88
C HIS A 588 -1.32 -13.08 7.97
N LEU A 589 -0.64 -12.33 7.10
CA LEU A 589 0.82 -12.13 7.21
C LEU A 589 1.22 -11.37 8.49
N VAL A 590 0.42 -10.40 8.94
CA VAL A 590 0.60 -9.73 10.23
C VAL A 590 0.47 -10.74 11.38
N ALA A 591 -0.56 -11.60 11.35
CA ALA A 591 -0.76 -12.65 12.35
C ALA A 591 0.41 -13.65 12.39
N ASN A 592 0.95 -14.02 11.22
CA ASN A 592 2.16 -14.85 11.12
C ASN A 592 3.36 -14.18 11.81
N THR A 593 3.64 -12.92 11.48
CA THR A 593 4.77 -12.16 12.06
C THR A 593 4.63 -11.99 13.57
N VAL A 594 3.46 -11.58 14.07
CA VAL A 594 3.19 -11.49 15.51
C VAL A 594 3.38 -12.84 16.21
N TRP A 595 2.91 -13.93 15.60
CA TRP A 595 3.05 -15.26 16.17
C TRP A 595 4.52 -15.70 16.20
N ILE A 596 5.29 -15.51 15.11
CA ILE A 596 6.76 -15.79 15.07
C ILE A 596 7.47 -15.10 16.23
N LEU A 597 7.30 -13.77 16.38
CA LEU A 597 7.97 -13.00 17.43
C LEU A 597 7.63 -13.52 18.83
N ARG A 598 6.37 -13.87 19.11
CA ARG A 598 5.97 -14.44 20.41
C ARG A 598 6.65 -15.77 20.73
N SER A 599 6.84 -16.69 19.77
CA SER A 599 7.59 -17.94 20.03
C SER A 599 9.11 -17.73 20.12
N LEU A 600 9.64 -16.60 19.64
CA LEU A 600 11.02 -16.20 19.87
C LEU A 600 11.22 -15.47 21.21
N GLY A 601 10.21 -15.51 22.09
CA GLY A 601 10.27 -14.95 23.44
C GLY A 601 9.98 -13.46 23.54
N VAL A 602 9.50 -12.82 22.46
CA VAL A 602 9.22 -11.38 22.46
C VAL A 602 7.92 -11.07 23.22
N SER A 603 8.02 -10.17 24.19
CA SER A 603 6.96 -9.84 25.16
C SER A 603 6.45 -8.38 25.11
N ASP A 604 6.75 -7.63 24.04
CA ASP A 604 6.30 -6.23 23.90
C ASP A 604 4.76 -6.13 23.92
N SER A 605 4.22 -5.25 24.76
CA SER A 605 2.77 -5.07 24.94
C SER A 605 2.03 -4.70 23.65
N ARG A 606 2.71 -4.08 22.68
CA ARG A 606 2.16 -3.73 21.37
C ARG A 606 1.93 -4.96 20.49
N LEU A 607 2.68 -6.05 20.68
CA LEU A 607 2.33 -7.33 20.06
C LEU A 607 0.95 -7.78 20.51
N GLN A 608 0.66 -7.75 21.81
CA GLN A 608 -0.66 -8.10 22.33
C GLN A 608 -1.75 -7.19 21.76
N LYS A 609 -1.47 -5.89 21.63
CA LYS A 609 -2.39 -4.92 21.03
C LYS A 609 -2.70 -5.26 19.56
N ALA A 610 -1.69 -5.59 18.75
CA ALA A 610 -1.87 -6.06 17.39
C ALA A 610 -2.72 -7.35 17.32
N VAL A 611 -2.49 -8.32 18.23
CA VAL A 611 -3.33 -9.53 18.33
C VAL A 611 -4.79 -9.20 18.61
N GLN A 612 -5.05 -8.33 19.59
CA GLN A 612 -6.39 -7.89 19.96
C GLN A 612 -7.12 -7.24 18.77
N ILE A 613 -6.42 -6.37 18.04
CA ILE A 613 -6.93 -5.68 16.84
C ILE A 613 -7.27 -6.68 15.73
N MET A 614 -6.38 -7.63 15.41
CA MET A 614 -6.64 -8.66 14.39
C MET A 614 -7.85 -9.53 14.74
N ALA A 615 -7.95 -9.99 15.99
CA ALA A 615 -9.05 -10.82 16.47
C ALA A 615 -10.38 -10.05 16.56
N ALA A 616 -10.35 -8.74 16.83
CA ALA A 616 -11.55 -7.89 16.82
C ALA A 616 -12.07 -7.62 15.39
N ARG A 617 -11.16 -7.52 14.40
CA ARG A 617 -11.53 -7.32 12.98
C ARG A 617 -12.04 -8.59 12.32
N GLN A 618 -11.45 -9.75 12.62
CA GLN A 618 -11.90 -11.05 12.11
C GLN A 618 -12.18 -12.04 13.26
N PRO A 619 -13.23 -11.83 14.07
CA PRO A 619 -13.55 -12.69 15.22
C PRO A 619 -13.91 -14.13 14.82
N SER A 620 -14.33 -14.33 13.57
CA SER A 620 -14.61 -15.65 12.99
C SER A 620 -13.37 -16.34 12.41
N ASN A 621 -12.16 -15.75 12.47
CA ASN A 621 -10.93 -16.40 12.03
C ASN A 621 -10.31 -17.20 13.20
N PRO A 622 -10.37 -18.55 13.20
CA PRO A 622 -9.95 -19.34 14.36
C PRO A 622 -8.45 -19.22 14.63
N PHE A 623 -7.61 -18.95 13.62
CA PHE A 623 -6.19 -18.75 13.83
C PHE A 623 -5.91 -17.46 14.61
N PHE A 624 -6.56 -16.34 14.26
CA PHE A 624 -6.38 -15.07 14.97
C PHE A 624 -6.89 -15.18 16.41
N LEU A 625 -8.00 -15.89 16.59
CA LEU A 625 -8.59 -16.16 17.90
C LEU A 625 -7.68 -17.06 18.76
N TYR A 626 -7.00 -18.05 18.18
CA TYR A 626 -5.97 -18.83 18.87
C TYR A 626 -4.75 -17.98 19.26
N VAL A 627 -4.27 -17.09 18.39
CA VAL A 627 -3.16 -16.19 18.74
C VAL A 627 -3.56 -15.27 19.91
N LEU A 628 -4.83 -14.89 20.04
CA LEU A 628 -5.36 -14.13 21.19
C LEU A 628 -5.48 -14.96 22.46
N LEU A 629 -6.18 -16.09 22.41
CA LEU A 629 -6.68 -16.81 23.59
C LEU A 629 -5.93 -18.11 23.91
N GLY A 630 -5.08 -18.62 23.01
CA GLY A 630 -4.51 -19.96 23.10
C GLY A 630 -5.56 -21.04 22.87
N ALA A 631 -5.40 -22.21 23.51
CA ALA A 631 -6.34 -23.32 23.44
C ALA A 631 -7.64 -23.07 24.26
N ASP A 632 -8.48 -22.14 23.77
CA ASP A 632 -9.76 -21.74 24.38
C ASP A 632 -10.98 -22.32 23.63
N ARG A 633 -12.06 -22.55 24.38
CA ARG A 633 -13.35 -23.05 23.90
C ARG A 633 -13.95 -22.26 22.73
N ALA A 634 -13.78 -20.94 22.70
CA ALA A 634 -14.24 -20.08 21.61
C ALA A 634 -13.54 -20.45 20.30
N VAL A 635 -12.22 -20.66 20.35
CA VAL A 635 -11.39 -21.10 19.22
C VAL A 635 -11.86 -22.46 18.73
N GLN A 636 -12.11 -23.41 19.64
CA GLN A 636 -12.66 -24.72 19.28
C GLN A 636 -14.04 -24.60 18.62
N ASN A 637 -14.94 -23.77 19.14
CA ASN A 637 -16.29 -23.59 18.58
C ASN A 637 -16.25 -23.02 17.15
N ILE A 638 -15.43 -21.99 16.90
CA ILE A 638 -15.24 -21.46 15.54
C ILE A 638 -14.58 -22.50 14.63
N THR A 639 -13.55 -23.22 15.10
CA THR A 639 -12.88 -24.29 14.34
C THR A 639 -13.88 -25.39 13.94
N ASN A 640 -14.70 -25.88 14.89
CA ASN A 640 -15.76 -26.86 14.64
C ASN A 640 -16.76 -26.39 13.57
N SER A 641 -17.11 -25.09 13.57
CA SER A 641 -18.11 -24.54 12.63
C SER A 641 -17.60 -24.41 11.19
N LYS A 642 -16.28 -24.22 11.00
CA LYS A 642 -15.66 -23.99 9.70
C LYS A 642 -14.98 -25.21 9.11
N CYS A 643 -14.47 -26.11 9.94
CA CYS A 643 -13.94 -27.39 9.50
C CYS A 643 -15.06 -28.37 9.15
N VAL A 644 -15.77 -28.07 8.06
CA VAL A 644 -16.80 -28.94 7.44
C VAL A 644 -16.19 -30.23 6.92
N LEU A 645 -16.99 -31.28 6.77
CA LEU A 645 -16.50 -32.58 6.28
C LEU A 645 -15.91 -32.47 4.86
N PRO A 646 -14.83 -33.19 4.53
CA PRO A 646 -14.23 -33.16 3.19
C PRO A 646 -15.23 -33.53 2.07
N SER A 647 -16.16 -34.44 2.36
CA SER A 647 -17.22 -34.89 1.44
C SER A 647 -18.24 -33.81 1.05
N SER A 648 -18.31 -32.68 1.76
CA SER A 648 -19.17 -31.54 1.37
C SER A 648 -18.48 -30.51 0.48
N ARG A 649 -17.23 -30.75 0.07
CA ARG A 649 -16.38 -29.82 -0.68
C ARG A 649 -16.20 -30.28 -2.13
N LYS A 650 -16.03 -29.31 -3.04
CA LYS A 650 -15.73 -29.56 -4.47
C LYS A 650 -14.31 -29.21 -4.86
N ASN A 651 -13.65 -28.37 -4.06
CA ASN A 651 -12.33 -27.81 -4.30
C ASN A 651 -11.54 -27.85 -2.98
N PHE A 652 -10.22 -28.00 -3.06
CA PHE A 652 -9.30 -28.14 -1.93
C PHE A 652 -8.06 -27.23 -2.13
N SER A 653 -8.24 -26.07 -2.76
CA SER A 653 -7.15 -25.15 -3.13
C SER A 653 -6.82 -24.10 -2.06
N ASP A 654 -7.75 -23.79 -1.15
CA ASP A 654 -7.61 -22.64 -0.23
C ASP A 654 -7.10 -23.04 1.16
N TRP A 655 -6.22 -22.21 1.74
CA TRP A 655 -5.95 -22.21 3.18
C TRP A 655 -6.91 -21.23 3.84
N ALA A 656 -7.98 -21.70 4.49
CA ALA A 656 -9.12 -20.84 4.85
C ALA A 656 -8.74 -19.67 5.76
N TRP A 657 -7.74 -19.83 6.63
CA TRP A 657 -7.35 -18.82 7.62
C TRP A 657 -6.53 -17.65 7.06
N GLN A 658 -6.21 -17.67 5.75
CA GLN A 658 -5.60 -16.55 5.04
C GLN A 658 -6.60 -15.72 4.22
N ARG A 659 -7.87 -16.10 4.19
CA ARG A 659 -8.89 -15.47 3.34
C ARG A 659 -9.79 -14.53 4.14
N ALA A 660 -10.49 -13.65 3.46
CA ALA A 660 -11.47 -12.79 4.12
C ALA A 660 -12.73 -13.61 4.47
N GLU A 661 -13.53 -13.15 5.43
CA GLU A 661 -14.77 -13.86 5.82
C GLU A 661 -15.76 -13.93 4.65
N SER A 662 -15.78 -12.86 3.85
CA SER A 662 -16.49 -12.68 2.58
C SER A 662 -16.22 -13.78 1.54
N ASP A 663 -15.05 -14.42 1.58
CA ASP A 663 -14.63 -15.45 0.59
C ASP A 663 -15.23 -16.84 0.85
N ARG A 664 -15.74 -17.08 2.07
CA ARG A 664 -16.21 -18.38 2.58
C ARG A 664 -15.22 -19.52 2.33
N ALA A 665 -13.92 -19.22 2.39
CA ALA A 665 -12.86 -20.12 1.90
C ALA A 665 -12.75 -21.47 2.62
N TRP A 666 -13.36 -21.62 3.81
CA TRP A 666 -13.47 -22.90 4.49
C TRP A 666 -14.30 -23.95 3.71
N GLU A 667 -15.12 -23.52 2.75
CA GLU A 667 -15.86 -24.40 1.83
C GLU A 667 -14.95 -24.98 0.71
N ARG A 668 -13.77 -24.38 0.51
CA ARG A 668 -12.73 -24.81 -0.43
C ARG A 668 -11.41 -25.17 0.27
N SER A 669 -11.47 -25.37 1.59
CA SER A 669 -10.32 -25.62 2.45
C SER A 669 -9.54 -26.86 1.98
N MET A 670 -8.21 -26.76 1.98
CA MET A 670 -7.27 -27.85 1.63
C MET A 670 -7.13 -28.93 2.72
N VAL A 671 -7.98 -28.91 3.75
CA VAL A 671 -7.99 -29.80 4.94
C VAL A 671 -6.79 -29.62 5.88
N TRP A 672 -5.59 -29.34 5.37
CA TRP A 672 -4.38 -29.08 6.17
C TRP A 672 -4.51 -27.90 7.12
N ASP A 673 -5.29 -26.88 6.75
CA ASP A 673 -5.66 -25.75 7.61
C ASP A 673 -6.52 -26.19 8.81
N CYS A 674 -7.39 -27.18 8.65
CA CYS A 674 -8.11 -27.82 9.76
C CYS A 674 -7.19 -28.70 10.62
N VAL A 675 -6.30 -29.49 10.02
CA VAL A 675 -5.26 -30.25 10.73
C VAL A 675 -4.40 -29.32 11.59
N PHE A 676 -4.01 -28.17 11.05
CA PHE A 676 -3.29 -27.12 11.75
C PHE A 676 -4.06 -26.62 12.99
N MET A 677 -5.33 -26.22 12.84
CA MET A 677 -6.09 -25.67 13.98
C MET A 677 -6.33 -26.70 15.08
N TYR A 678 -6.72 -27.93 14.77
CA TYR A 678 -6.86 -28.96 15.81
C TYR A 678 -5.50 -29.37 16.39
N GLY A 679 -4.41 -29.31 15.61
CA GLY A 679 -3.04 -29.47 16.11
C GLY A 679 -2.69 -28.44 17.19
N LEU A 680 -3.03 -27.17 16.96
CA LEU A 680 -2.86 -26.10 17.94
C LEU A 680 -3.70 -26.31 19.21
N LEU A 681 -4.98 -26.62 19.06
CA LEU A 681 -5.88 -26.84 20.20
C LEU A 681 -5.43 -28.02 21.08
N THR A 682 -4.90 -29.09 20.48
CA THR A 682 -4.55 -30.32 21.21
C THR A 682 -3.15 -30.30 21.79
N ARG A 683 -2.16 -29.75 21.08
CA ARG A 683 -0.75 -29.79 21.50
C ARG A 683 -0.27 -28.53 22.22
N ASP A 684 -0.99 -27.43 22.04
CA ASP A 684 -0.68 -26.07 22.52
C ASP A 684 0.82 -25.71 22.49
N PRO A 685 1.42 -25.59 21.28
CA PRO A 685 2.87 -25.41 21.10
C PRO A 685 3.40 -24.03 21.54
N ILE A 686 2.51 -23.10 21.92
CA ILE A 686 2.89 -21.93 22.70
C ILE A 686 2.83 -22.36 24.17
N PRO A 687 3.92 -22.35 24.95
CA PRO A 687 3.80 -22.40 26.39
C PRO A 687 2.86 -21.26 26.81
N THR A 688 1.70 -21.59 27.37
CA THR A 688 0.77 -20.61 27.94
C THR A 688 1.57 -19.62 28.76
N ARG A 689 1.29 -18.31 28.62
CA ARG A 689 1.95 -17.26 29.42
C ARG A 689 2.17 -17.82 30.82
N GLN A 690 3.42 -17.84 31.28
CA GLN A 690 3.65 -18.04 32.71
C GLN A 690 2.73 -17.03 33.40
N GLU A 691 1.72 -17.53 34.13
CA GLU A 691 0.86 -16.65 34.89
C GLU A 691 1.80 -15.81 35.75
N PRO A 692 1.68 -14.47 35.75
CA PRO A 692 2.62 -13.62 36.46
C PRO A 692 2.63 -14.07 37.92
N ASN A 693 3.72 -14.73 38.34
CA ASN A 693 3.76 -15.47 39.60
C ASN A 693 3.21 -14.59 40.72
N THR A 694 2.02 -14.93 41.22
CA THR A 694 1.35 -14.20 42.29
C THR A 694 1.95 -14.63 43.63
N ASN A 695 3.21 -14.22 43.85
CA ASN A 695 3.96 -14.33 45.10
C ASN A 695 4.16 -12.94 45.70
#